data_AF-A0A072NLZ8-F1
#
_entry.id   AF-A0A072NLZ8-F1
#
_cell.length_a   1.000
_cell.length_b   1.000
_cell.length_c   1.000
_cell.angle_alpha   90.00
_cell.angle_beta   90.00
_cell.angle_gamma   90.00
#
_symmetry.space_group_name_H-M   'P 1'
#
loop_
_entity.id
_entity.type
_entity.pdbx_description
1 polymer ?
#
loop_
_entity_poly.entity_id
_entity_poly.type
_entity_poly.pdbx_seq_one_letter_code
_entity_poly.pdbx_strand_id
1 'polypeptide(L)'
;MPNILQAIKVFFVKRKFKKYNLEIRVHLNKLNTYEQSLILDCENLKKQKNIISDEQLNQIKVKYKNKLENYNTFYSVNNTVIAFITKEQSILSSDRGFLQLEKEYDQLLSNINNQLQLLPHIKDEVNSKLEHHFKTSYEFIKTVNLLRKNYITHSMYHEIQIDSRFKNSFDYLKNDINEINDKTVKEFIIYFGNLSKYINKWNNEYVNNELRIHKDLFNNIDGKSLDIQQRTAIVTDEDANLILAGAGSGKTLTISGKVKYLIDRKGVNPDEILLISFTKKASEEMKERISKKLGLNVDVMTFHKLGLQIISTSNGFKPEVFDELDKVIDNYFKTQIISDNSLLQLLLQFFGFYINIPKDLDEFEDLGEYHEHYKNVDFETLKSKAFKQKEYVKKNTKKLANEYKTYSGEQVKSLEEFIIANFLFLNGIDYIYESPYAYNTANQNYRQYKPDFYLPEYDIYIEHFGINENFRAPHLSDIEEKIYLEGIEWKRNTHKQYQTTLIETYSYYNKNGILLEKLEEKLKNYNIVFNPVDFKELYSAIYDQTNDRYFTEFKKLIATFINLFKSNGFRANKFREFKNDNNRTKNHIFLQKRNHIFFSLVEPIYDFYQKQMQQSRQIDFNDMIITATNLIKNDKISFNYKYIIIDEYQDISHSRYNLVNEIRQKTKAKIMCVGDDWQSIYRFAGSDVQLFTKFRDYFGQHELLKIEKTYRNSQQLIDIAGKFVMKNPLQYKKDLKSDKSNPFPIRLFGYKGNEIILSLTKAIEEVINLYGEDTEVLLLGRNNFDIKILDNQEQFKINNKNMTIKYNKYPKLKITFLTVHRSKGLESDNVILINAKNSTVGFPNKISDDPILSYVLTDSDDFWFAEERRLFYVAITRTKNTTYVLVPEHFQSTFVKELRNDYKLPYEYDGQNMITNLSCPRCKSGHLLVRANGMGQKFLGCSNYPGCDYTLNNIEVLNDQIKCISCGRYMVRRKNRYGKAFYGCSYYPKCNNTLNIE
;
A
#
# COMPACT_ATOMS: atom_id res chain seq x y z
N MET A 1 25.32 38.60 -108.34
CA MET A 1 26.27 38.60 -107.20
C MET A 1 25.68 38.52 -105.78
N PRO A 2 24.35 38.55 -105.48
CA PRO A 2 23.87 38.31 -104.11
C PRO A 2 23.81 36.82 -103.68
N ASN A 3 23.43 35.91 -104.59
CA ASN A 3 23.14 34.50 -104.24
C ASN A 3 24.36 33.65 -103.85
N ILE A 4 25.57 33.98 -104.34
CA ILE A 4 26.78 33.21 -104.04
C ILE A 4 27.31 33.52 -102.63
N LEU A 5 27.28 34.78 -102.21
CA LEU A 5 27.72 35.16 -100.85
C LEU A 5 26.78 34.61 -99.78
N GLN A 6 25.47 34.57 -100.05
CA GLN A 6 24.48 34.01 -99.14
C GLN A 6 24.58 32.47 -99.08
N ALA A 7 24.83 31.80 -100.21
CA ALA A 7 25.11 30.36 -100.24
C ALA A 7 26.41 29.99 -99.50
N ILE A 8 27.47 30.80 -99.62
CA ILE A 8 28.74 30.62 -98.90
C ILE A 8 28.54 30.85 -97.39
N LYS A 9 27.82 31.89 -96.97
CA LYS A 9 27.47 32.12 -95.56
C LYS A 9 26.66 30.95 -94.99
N VAL A 10 25.61 30.51 -95.67
CA VAL A 10 24.80 29.34 -95.25
C VAL A 10 25.64 28.07 -95.22
N PHE A 11 26.60 27.89 -96.13
CA PHE A 11 27.51 26.75 -96.14
C PHE A 11 28.47 26.74 -94.94
N PHE A 12 29.10 27.88 -94.61
CA PHE A 12 29.96 27.98 -93.43
C PHE A 12 29.18 27.86 -92.12
N VAL A 13 27.96 28.43 -92.06
CA VAL A 13 27.03 28.27 -90.92
C VAL A 13 26.63 26.81 -90.74
N LYS A 14 26.19 26.13 -91.80
CA LYS A 14 25.88 24.68 -91.76
C LYS A 14 27.09 23.86 -91.37
N ARG A 15 28.30 24.19 -91.84
CA ARG A 15 29.54 23.48 -91.50
C ARG A 15 29.93 23.67 -90.03
N LYS A 16 29.77 24.88 -89.48
CA LYS A 16 30.03 25.19 -88.06
C LYS A 16 29.01 24.49 -87.16
N PHE A 17 27.72 24.52 -87.51
CA PHE A 17 26.66 23.77 -86.79
C PHE A 17 26.81 22.25 -86.93
N LYS A 18 27.30 21.73 -88.05
CA LYS A 18 27.64 20.31 -88.19
C LYS A 18 28.78 19.90 -87.25
N LYS A 19 29.78 20.77 -87.08
CA LYS A 19 30.89 20.58 -86.14
C LYS A 19 30.39 20.61 -84.68
N TYR A 20 29.54 21.57 -84.35
CA TYR A 20 28.84 21.67 -83.08
C TYR A 20 27.99 20.42 -82.76
N ASN A 21 27.11 20.00 -83.68
CA ASN A 21 26.35 18.75 -83.54
C ASN A 21 27.27 17.52 -83.38
N LEU A 22 28.43 17.51 -84.04
CA LEU A 22 29.44 16.47 -83.84
C LEU A 22 30.01 16.53 -82.41
N GLU A 23 30.33 17.72 -81.89
CA GLU A 23 30.86 17.93 -80.54
C GLU A 23 29.84 17.56 -79.45
N ILE A 24 28.56 17.91 -79.61
CA ILE A 24 27.48 17.45 -78.72
C ILE A 24 27.33 15.94 -78.79
N ARG A 25 27.33 15.34 -80.00
CA ARG A 25 27.27 13.87 -80.13
C ARG A 25 28.49 13.18 -79.51
N VAL A 26 29.67 13.79 -79.58
CA VAL A 26 30.89 13.30 -78.90
C VAL A 26 30.77 13.42 -77.39
N HIS A 27 30.18 14.51 -76.85
CA HIS A 27 29.98 14.68 -75.41
C HIS A 27 28.85 13.80 -74.87
N LEU A 28 27.76 13.61 -75.62
CA LEU A 28 26.70 12.64 -75.35
C LEU A 28 27.24 11.21 -75.43
N ASN A 29 28.10 10.90 -76.40
CA ASN A 29 28.79 9.63 -76.44
C ASN A 29 29.72 9.47 -75.24
N LYS A 30 30.47 10.50 -74.82
CA LYS A 30 31.30 10.45 -73.61
C LYS A 30 30.47 10.25 -72.33
N LEU A 31 29.29 10.88 -72.23
CA LEU A 31 28.31 10.62 -71.17
C LEU A 31 27.85 9.16 -71.17
N ASN A 32 27.46 8.63 -72.33
CA ASN A 32 27.14 7.21 -72.51
C ASN A 32 28.34 6.30 -72.19
N THR A 33 29.57 6.73 -72.53
CA THR A 33 30.79 5.96 -72.24
C THR A 33 31.09 5.97 -70.74
N TYR A 34 30.77 7.07 -70.04
CA TYR A 34 30.86 7.16 -68.58
C TYR A 34 29.78 6.34 -67.89
N GLU A 35 28.54 6.32 -68.42
CA GLU A 35 27.48 5.41 -67.99
C GLU A 35 27.91 3.94 -68.15
N GLN A 36 28.51 3.60 -69.30
CA GLN A 36 29.08 2.28 -69.55
C GLN A 36 30.29 1.97 -68.66
N SER A 37 31.14 2.96 -68.36
CA SER A 37 32.27 2.82 -67.42
C SER A 37 31.79 2.64 -65.98
N LEU A 38 30.71 3.29 -65.56
CA LEU A 38 30.09 3.11 -64.25
C LEU A 38 29.43 1.73 -64.14
N ILE A 39 28.78 1.26 -65.20
CA ILE A 39 28.30 -0.11 -65.32
C ILE A 39 29.46 -1.11 -65.24
N LEU A 40 30.58 -0.83 -65.92
CA LEU A 40 31.78 -1.65 -65.90
C LEU A 40 32.46 -1.64 -64.52
N ASP A 41 32.44 -0.52 -63.80
CA ASP A 41 32.94 -0.42 -62.42
C ASP A 41 32.03 -1.16 -61.42
N CYS A 42 30.71 -1.13 -61.61
CA CYS A 42 29.77 -2.00 -60.87
C CYS A 42 30.02 -3.48 -61.18
N GLU A 43 30.36 -3.82 -62.42
CA GLU A 43 30.74 -5.18 -62.84
C GLU A 43 32.13 -5.58 -62.31
N ASN A 44 33.06 -4.63 -62.13
CA ASN A 44 34.35 -4.86 -61.51
C ASN A 44 34.24 -5.00 -59.98
N LEU A 45 33.35 -4.26 -59.33
CA LEU A 45 32.97 -4.45 -57.92
C LEU A 45 32.35 -5.83 -57.68
N LYS A 46 31.54 -6.33 -58.64
CA LYS A 46 31.06 -7.73 -58.66
C LYS A 46 32.23 -8.72 -58.72
N LYS A 47 33.19 -8.50 -59.64
CA LYS A 47 34.35 -9.40 -59.86
C LYS A 47 35.38 -9.43 -58.73
N GLN A 48 35.66 -8.29 -58.06
CA GLN A 48 36.74 -8.23 -57.07
C GLN A 48 36.35 -8.69 -55.66
N LYS A 49 35.06 -8.65 -55.29
CA LYS A 49 34.64 -8.97 -53.91
C LYS A 49 33.35 -9.80 -53.76
N ASN A 50 32.70 -10.25 -54.84
CA ASN A 50 31.45 -11.03 -54.81
C ASN A 50 30.32 -10.39 -53.95
N ILE A 51 30.21 -9.06 -53.98
CA ILE A 51 29.34 -8.29 -53.08
C ILE A 51 27.88 -8.19 -53.56
N ILE A 52 27.59 -8.37 -54.86
CA ILE A 52 26.26 -8.10 -55.46
C ILE A 52 25.89 -9.15 -56.52
N SER A 53 24.63 -9.59 -56.55
CA SER A 53 24.09 -10.61 -57.48
C SER A 53 23.70 -10.02 -58.85
N ASP A 54 23.46 -10.88 -59.86
CA ASP A 54 23.03 -10.43 -61.20
C ASP A 54 21.70 -9.64 -61.18
N GLU A 55 20.81 -10.01 -60.28
CA GLU A 55 19.52 -9.32 -60.08
C GLU A 55 19.72 -7.94 -59.42
N GLN A 56 20.69 -7.79 -58.52
CA GLN A 56 21.06 -6.52 -57.90
C GLN A 56 21.85 -5.60 -58.82
N LEU A 57 22.72 -6.14 -59.67
CA LEU A 57 23.36 -5.36 -60.71
C LEU A 57 22.29 -4.74 -61.62
N ASN A 58 21.23 -5.49 -61.93
CA ASN A 58 20.10 -4.97 -62.72
C ASN A 58 19.23 -3.95 -61.94
N GLN A 59 18.97 -4.16 -60.65
CA GLN A 59 18.25 -3.17 -59.83
C GLN A 59 19.05 -1.89 -59.59
N ILE A 60 20.36 -1.97 -59.39
CA ILE A 60 21.25 -0.80 -59.30
C ILE A 60 21.29 -0.08 -60.65
N LYS A 61 21.39 -0.81 -61.77
CA LYS A 61 21.26 -0.24 -63.13
C LYS A 61 19.92 0.50 -63.29
N VAL A 62 18.80 -0.06 -62.84
CA VAL A 62 17.46 0.55 -62.92
C VAL A 62 17.28 1.73 -61.95
N LYS A 63 17.76 1.64 -60.71
CA LYS A 63 17.66 2.70 -59.69
C LYS A 63 18.57 3.88 -60.02
N TYR A 64 19.76 3.64 -60.57
CA TYR A 64 20.60 4.70 -61.13
C TYR A 64 19.97 5.31 -62.37
N LYS A 65 19.43 4.50 -63.29
CA LYS A 65 18.66 4.99 -64.44
C LYS A 65 17.50 5.89 -64.00
N ASN A 66 16.72 5.48 -62.99
CA ASN A 66 15.62 6.28 -62.42
C ASN A 66 16.10 7.52 -61.64
N LYS A 67 17.26 7.48 -60.97
CA LYS A 67 17.89 8.66 -60.32
C LYS A 67 18.47 9.65 -61.34
N LEU A 68 19.02 9.13 -62.45
CA LEU A 68 19.46 9.89 -63.63
C LEU A 68 18.28 10.47 -64.42
N GLU A 69 17.12 9.80 -64.40
CA GLU A 69 15.85 10.31 -64.94
C GLU A 69 15.22 11.37 -63.99
N ASN A 70 15.34 11.22 -62.66
CA ASN A 70 14.85 12.20 -61.67
C ASN A 70 15.73 13.45 -61.53
N TYR A 71 17.04 13.34 -61.80
CA TYR A 71 17.84 14.50 -62.20
C TYR A 71 17.41 14.87 -63.62
N ASN A 72 16.39 15.73 -63.73
CA ASN A 72 15.82 16.26 -64.97
C ASN A 72 16.83 17.07 -65.82
N THR A 73 17.98 16.49 -66.17
CA THR A 73 18.99 17.03 -67.09
C THR A 73 19.20 16.12 -68.28
N PHE A 74 18.94 14.81 -68.21
CA PHE A 74 19.04 13.98 -69.42
C PHE A 74 17.91 14.25 -70.42
N TYR A 75 16.65 14.25 -69.97
CA TYR A 75 15.50 14.59 -70.82
C TYR A 75 15.35 16.09 -71.05
N SER A 76 15.72 16.96 -70.10
CA SER A 76 15.65 18.41 -70.33
C SER A 76 16.73 18.89 -71.29
N VAL A 77 17.96 18.37 -71.23
CA VAL A 77 18.99 18.68 -72.23
C VAL A 77 18.62 18.09 -73.58
N ASN A 78 18.08 16.87 -73.65
CA ASN A 78 17.66 16.27 -74.92
C ASN A 78 16.43 16.99 -75.53
N ASN A 79 15.44 17.38 -74.73
CA ASN A 79 14.30 18.19 -75.19
C ASN A 79 14.70 19.63 -75.50
N THR A 80 15.68 20.21 -74.79
CA THR A 80 16.22 21.54 -75.11
C THR A 80 17.04 21.48 -76.39
N VAL A 81 17.87 20.44 -76.59
CA VAL A 81 18.63 20.19 -77.84
C VAL A 81 17.69 19.88 -79.00
N ILE A 82 16.65 19.06 -78.81
CA ILE A 82 15.62 18.79 -79.83
C ILE A 82 14.83 20.07 -80.12
N ALA A 83 14.39 20.83 -79.11
CA ALA A 83 13.73 22.11 -79.30
C ALA A 83 14.64 23.12 -80.01
N PHE A 84 15.95 23.12 -79.74
CA PHE A 84 16.96 23.95 -80.40
C PHE A 84 17.17 23.54 -81.86
N ILE A 85 17.26 22.24 -82.17
CA ILE A 85 17.33 21.69 -83.53
C ILE A 85 16.02 21.95 -84.30
N THR A 86 14.87 21.95 -83.61
CA THR A 86 13.58 22.29 -84.21
C THR A 86 13.47 23.81 -84.48
N LYS A 87 14.03 24.65 -83.59
CA LYS A 87 14.22 26.10 -83.79
C LYS A 87 15.24 26.40 -84.92
N GLU A 88 16.26 25.56 -85.10
CA GLU A 88 17.25 25.63 -86.18
C GLU A 88 16.57 25.55 -87.56
N GLN A 89 15.57 24.68 -87.72
CA GLN A 89 14.81 24.55 -88.96
C GLN A 89 13.95 25.78 -89.29
N SER A 90 13.49 26.55 -88.30
CA SER A 90 12.65 27.74 -88.53
C SER A 90 13.46 29.04 -88.72
N ILE A 91 14.62 29.16 -88.06
CA ILE A 91 15.43 30.40 -88.06
C ILE A 91 16.34 30.55 -89.29
N LEU A 92 16.59 29.48 -90.06
CA LEU A 92 17.38 29.48 -91.31
C LEU A 92 16.81 30.37 -92.43
N SER A 93 15.73 31.12 -92.19
CA SER A 93 15.10 32.07 -93.12
C SER A 93 15.38 33.56 -92.83
N SER A 94 16.07 33.94 -91.75
CA SER A 94 16.38 35.36 -91.47
C SER A 94 17.78 35.62 -90.86
N ASP A 95 18.48 36.61 -91.41
CA ASP A 95 19.92 36.89 -91.23
C ASP A 95 20.31 37.52 -89.86
N ARG A 96 19.41 37.50 -88.85
CA ARG A 96 19.64 38.12 -87.51
C ARG A 96 19.59 37.16 -86.31
N GLY A 97 19.40 35.86 -86.50
CA GLY A 97 19.32 34.88 -85.40
C GLY A 97 20.64 34.23 -84.95
N PHE A 98 21.74 34.40 -85.70
CA PHE A 98 22.95 33.55 -85.56
C PHE A 98 23.77 33.80 -84.28
N LEU A 99 24.00 35.07 -83.90
CA LEU A 99 24.78 35.42 -82.69
C LEU A 99 24.07 35.04 -81.39
N GLN A 100 22.74 35.05 -81.38
CA GLN A 100 21.94 34.64 -80.23
C GLN A 100 21.95 33.12 -80.06
N LEU A 101 21.80 32.39 -81.16
CA LEU A 101 21.92 30.92 -81.17
C LEU A 101 23.34 30.46 -80.78
N GLU A 102 24.41 31.14 -81.22
CA GLU A 102 25.79 30.80 -80.84
C GLU A 102 26.04 30.98 -79.34
N LYS A 103 25.54 32.07 -78.72
CA LYS A 103 25.60 32.27 -77.27
C LYS A 103 24.78 31.23 -76.49
N GLU A 104 23.55 30.94 -76.93
CA GLU A 104 22.71 29.92 -76.28
C GLU A 104 23.36 28.53 -76.38
N TYR A 105 24.06 28.24 -77.47
CA TYR A 105 24.79 27.00 -77.70
C TYR A 105 26.04 26.88 -76.82
N ASP A 106 26.87 27.92 -76.76
CA ASP A 106 28.05 27.95 -75.88
C ASP A 106 27.65 27.82 -74.40
N GLN A 107 26.52 28.42 -74.01
CA GLN A 107 25.95 28.30 -72.66
C GLN A 107 25.44 26.88 -72.37
N LEU A 108 24.82 26.22 -73.34
CA LEU A 108 24.39 24.82 -73.23
C LEU A 108 25.61 23.87 -73.11
N LEU A 109 26.64 24.08 -73.91
CA LEU A 109 27.86 23.27 -73.90
C LEU A 109 28.66 23.48 -72.60
N SER A 110 28.69 24.71 -72.09
CA SER A 110 29.26 25.03 -70.77
C SER A 110 28.49 24.33 -69.64
N ASN A 111 27.16 24.32 -69.66
CA ASN A 111 26.33 23.61 -68.69
C ASN A 111 26.56 22.10 -68.72
N ILE A 112 26.62 21.49 -69.92
CA ILE A 112 26.90 20.06 -70.08
C ILE A 112 28.30 19.72 -69.56
N ASN A 113 29.31 20.54 -69.86
CA ASN A 113 30.67 20.36 -69.38
C ASN A 113 30.80 20.51 -67.85
N ASN A 114 30.10 21.49 -67.26
CA ASN A 114 30.06 21.68 -65.81
C ASN A 114 29.43 20.46 -65.12
N GLN A 115 28.33 19.90 -65.67
CA GLN A 115 27.72 18.68 -65.12
C GLN A 115 28.60 17.44 -65.29
N LEU A 116 29.29 17.32 -66.42
CA LEU A 116 30.26 16.25 -66.67
C LEU A 116 31.44 16.27 -65.70
N GLN A 117 31.94 17.47 -65.34
CA GLN A 117 32.98 17.63 -64.33
C GLN A 117 32.51 17.29 -62.91
N LEU A 118 31.22 17.46 -62.60
CA LEU A 118 30.64 17.16 -61.28
C LEU A 118 30.37 15.66 -61.04
N LEU A 119 30.18 14.86 -62.09
CA LEU A 119 29.79 13.44 -61.98
C LEU A 119 30.80 12.54 -61.23
N PRO A 120 32.12 12.63 -61.45
CA PRO A 120 33.10 11.89 -60.65
C PRO A 120 33.04 12.27 -59.17
N HIS A 121 32.92 13.57 -58.87
CA HIS A 121 32.80 14.08 -57.50
C HIS A 121 31.52 13.57 -56.80
N ILE A 122 30.39 13.51 -57.51
CA ILE A 122 29.13 12.96 -56.96
C ILE A 122 29.25 11.44 -56.72
N LYS A 123 29.92 10.69 -57.61
CA LYS A 123 30.17 9.25 -57.44
C LYS A 123 31.03 8.98 -56.21
N ASP A 124 32.12 9.73 -56.06
CA ASP A 124 33.01 9.61 -54.90
C ASP A 124 32.31 10.02 -53.60
N GLU A 125 31.48 11.06 -53.64
CA GLU A 125 30.68 11.49 -52.49
C GLU A 125 29.65 10.44 -52.06
N VAL A 126 28.93 9.83 -53.02
CA VAL A 126 27.94 8.77 -52.75
C VAL A 126 28.63 7.51 -52.23
N ASN A 127 29.75 7.10 -52.83
CA ASN A 127 30.53 5.95 -52.38
C ASN A 127 31.08 6.17 -50.97
N SER A 128 31.62 7.37 -50.69
CA SER A 128 32.13 7.72 -49.36
C SER A 128 31.02 7.71 -48.30
N LYS A 129 29.82 8.23 -48.62
CA LYS A 129 28.66 8.17 -47.72
C LYS A 129 28.18 6.73 -47.46
N LEU A 130 28.11 5.89 -48.50
CA LEU A 130 27.77 4.47 -48.36
C LEU A 130 28.81 3.71 -47.51
N GLU A 131 30.09 3.92 -47.78
CA GLU A 131 31.20 3.31 -47.02
C GLU A 131 31.14 3.71 -45.54
N HIS A 132 30.84 4.98 -45.25
CA HIS A 132 30.63 5.46 -43.88
C HIS A 132 29.52 4.69 -43.17
N HIS A 133 28.32 4.59 -43.78
CA HIS A 133 27.19 3.89 -43.16
C HIS A 133 27.43 2.37 -43.02
N PHE A 134 28.14 1.76 -43.96
CA PHE A 134 28.53 0.36 -43.88
C PHE A 134 29.49 0.15 -42.71
N LYS A 135 30.54 0.98 -42.61
CA LYS A 135 31.48 0.97 -41.47
C LYS A 135 30.75 1.07 -40.13
N THR A 136 29.81 2.01 -40.00
CA THR A 136 28.99 2.16 -38.79
C THR A 136 28.12 0.93 -38.51
N SER A 137 27.61 0.26 -39.55
CA SER A 137 26.88 -1.01 -39.39
C SER A 137 27.77 -2.13 -38.83
N TYR A 138 29.01 -2.25 -39.30
CA TYR A 138 29.98 -3.22 -38.74
C TYR A 138 30.35 -2.86 -37.29
N GLU A 139 30.53 -1.58 -36.98
CA GLU A 139 30.80 -1.11 -35.61
C GLU A 139 29.63 -1.44 -34.66
N PHE A 140 28.39 -1.28 -35.11
CA PHE A 140 27.21 -1.69 -34.36
C PHE A 140 27.22 -3.20 -34.07
N ILE A 141 27.41 -4.04 -35.10
CA ILE A 141 27.40 -5.49 -34.94
C ILE A 141 28.55 -5.96 -34.02
N LYS A 142 29.73 -5.34 -34.14
CA LYS A 142 30.84 -5.59 -33.21
C LYS A 142 30.48 -5.23 -31.78
N THR A 143 29.83 -4.08 -31.58
CA THR A 143 29.36 -3.62 -30.26
C THR A 143 28.37 -4.61 -29.68
N VAL A 144 27.30 -4.94 -30.41
CA VAL A 144 26.28 -5.91 -29.98
C VAL A 144 26.89 -7.27 -29.67
N ASN A 145 27.79 -7.81 -30.51
CA ASN A 145 28.42 -9.10 -30.26
C ASN A 145 29.29 -9.11 -29.01
N LEU A 146 29.90 -7.97 -28.65
CA LEU A 146 30.63 -7.83 -27.39
C LEU A 146 29.65 -7.79 -26.21
N LEU A 147 28.58 -7.01 -26.32
CA LEU A 147 27.58 -6.83 -25.26
C LEU A 147 26.83 -8.12 -24.95
N ARG A 148 26.47 -8.90 -25.97
CA ARG A 148 25.77 -10.20 -25.84
C ARG A 148 26.54 -11.27 -25.06
N LYS A 149 27.82 -11.05 -24.75
CA LYS A 149 28.58 -11.92 -23.84
C LYS A 149 28.12 -11.79 -22.38
N ASN A 150 27.48 -10.67 -22.06
CA ASN A 150 26.94 -10.35 -20.74
C ASN A 150 25.44 -10.06 -20.83
N TYR A 151 24.79 -9.87 -19.68
CA TYR A 151 23.44 -9.33 -19.62
C TYR A 151 23.45 -7.88 -20.13
N ILE A 152 22.55 -7.57 -21.08
CA ILE A 152 22.42 -6.23 -21.66
C ILE A 152 21.33 -5.49 -20.87
N THR A 153 21.72 -4.46 -20.13
CA THR A 153 20.81 -3.67 -19.29
C THR A 153 20.00 -2.66 -20.09
N HIS A 154 18.98 -2.08 -19.48
CA HIS A 154 18.17 -1.04 -20.07
C HIS A 154 18.97 0.23 -20.34
N SER A 155 19.91 0.64 -19.45
CA SER A 155 20.81 1.75 -19.72
C SER A 155 21.66 1.51 -20.96
N MET A 156 22.24 0.31 -21.11
CA MET A 156 23.04 -0.05 -22.28
C MET A 156 22.18 -0.07 -23.56
N TYR A 157 20.96 -0.60 -23.49
CA TYR A 157 19.99 -0.53 -24.59
C TYR A 157 19.73 0.93 -24.99
N HIS A 158 19.46 1.79 -24.02
CA HIS A 158 19.15 3.19 -24.26
C HIS A 158 20.33 3.92 -24.88
N GLU A 159 21.56 3.70 -24.40
CA GLU A 159 22.80 4.23 -24.98
C GLU A 159 22.95 3.86 -26.46
N ILE A 160 22.68 2.61 -26.83
CA ILE A 160 22.72 2.14 -28.23
C ILE A 160 21.61 2.80 -29.06
N GLN A 161 20.40 2.88 -28.51
CA GLN A 161 19.22 3.37 -29.23
C GLN A 161 19.33 4.87 -29.56
N ILE A 162 19.90 5.67 -28.66
CA ILE A 162 20.05 7.12 -28.84
C ILE A 162 21.33 7.51 -29.61
N ASP A 163 22.24 6.57 -29.88
CA ASP A 163 23.46 6.86 -30.62
C ASP A 163 23.12 7.34 -32.04
N SER A 164 23.34 8.65 -32.25
CA SER A 164 23.05 9.32 -33.51
C SER A 164 23.75 8.68 -34.71
N ARG A 165 24.92 8.06 -34.54
CA ARG A 165 25.65 7.41 -35.63
C ARG A 165 24.89 6.19 -36.15
N PHE A 166 24.43 5.34 -35.23
CA PHE A 166 23.64 4.16 -35.58
C PHE A 166 22.27 4.56 -36.13
N LYS A 167 21.60 5.53 -35.49
CA LYS A 167 20.29 6.00 -35.97
C LYS A 167 20.36 6.58 -37.38
N ASN A 168 21.33 7.47 -37.65
CA ASN A 168 21.50 8.07 -38.98
C ASN A 168 21.81 7.00 -40.04
N SER A 169 22.65 6.01 -39.70
CA SER A 169 22.97 4.92 -40.63
C SER A 169 21.79 3.99 -40.87
N PHE A 170 20.99 3.72 -39.84
CA PHE A 170 19.74 2.95 -39.99
C PHE A 170 18.75 3.70 -40.87
N ASP A 171 18.52 4.99 -40.62
CA ASP A 171 17.58 5.80 -41.41
C ASP A 171 18.00 5.92 -42.88
N TYR A 172 19.32 5.95 -43.16
CA TYR A 172 19.86 5.94 -44.51
C TYR A 172 19.67 4.58 -45.22
N LEU A 173 19.89 3.46 -44.51
CA LEU A 173 19.96 2.12 -45.13
C LEU A 173 18.64 1.33 -45.11
N LYS A 174 17.71 1.66 -44.20
CA LYS A 174 16.51 0.83 -43.92
C LYS A 174 15.61 0.57 -45.13
N ASN A 175 15.50 1.52 -46.05
CA ASN A 175 14.62 1.42 -47.22
C ASN A 175 15.23 0.54 -48.33
N ASP A 176 16.53 0.26 -48.26
CA ASP A 176 17.29 -0.43 -49.29
C ASP A 176 17.65 -1.87 -48.86
N ILE A 177 17.01 -2.41 -47.80
CA ILE A 177 17.35 -3.72 -47.21
C ILE A 177 17.33 -4.89 -48.20
N ASN A 178 16.43 -4.84 -49.19
CA ASN A 178 16.31 -5.86 -50.24
C ASN A 178 17.39 -5.70 -51.32
N GLU A 179 17.93 -4.50 -51.50
CA GLU A 179 18.92 -4.16 -52.52
C GLU A 179 20.37 -4.31 -52.02
N ILE A 180 20.60 -4.23 -50.70
CA ILE A 180 21.90 -4.46 -50.08
C ILE A 180 22.16 -5.98 -50.03
N ASN A 181 23.37 -6.45 -50.36
CA ASN A 181 23.74 -7.87 -50.22
C ASN A 181 24.69 -8.19 -49.06
N ASP A 182 25.22 -7.17 -48.40
CA ASP A 182 26.07 -7.38 -47.24
C ASP A 182 25.26 -7.94 -46.06
N LYS A 183 25.63 -9.14 -45.60
CA LYS A 183 24.97 -9.84 -44.50
C LYS A 183 25.00 -9.03 -43.19
N THR A 184 26.11 -8.37 -42.90
CA THR A 184 26.31 -7.61 -41.65
C THR A 184 25.43 -6.37 -41.63
N VAL A 185 25.32 -5.69 -42.78
CA VAL A 185 24.43 -4.54 -42.93
C VAL A 185 22.96 -4.95 -42.81
N LYS A 186 22.56 -6.09 -43.41
CA LYS A 186 21.21 -6.64 -43.20
C LYS A 186 20.93 -6.95 -41.74
N GLU A 187 21.88 -7.61 -41.06
CA GLU A 187 21.78 -7.89 -39.62
C GLU A 187 21.65 -6.61 -38.80
N PHE A 188 22.42 -5.57 -39.13
CA PHE A 188 22.30 -4.25 -38.48
C PHE A 188 20.90 -3.68 -38.62
N ILE A 189 20.34 -3.63 -39.83
CA ILE A 189 19.00 -3.09 -40.07
C ILE A 189 17.95 -3.90 -39.29
N ILE A 190 18.05 -5.23 -39.31
CA ILE A 190 17.12 -6.12 -38.60
C ILE A 190 17.20 -5.93 -37.08
N TYR A 191 18.42 -5.94 -36.53
CA TYR A 191 18.65 -5.82 -35.10
C TYR A 191 18.33 -4.43 -34.58
N PHE A 192 18.83 -3.36 -35.21
CA PHE A 192 18.57 -1.99 -34.77
C PHE A 192 17.08 -1.63 -34.90
N GLY A 193 16.42 -2.07 -35.97
CA GLY A 193 14.98 -1.86 -36.16
C GLY A 193 14.09 -2.60 -35.15
N ASN A 194 14.59 -3.66 -34.50
CA ASN A 194 13.86 -4.48 -33.53
C ASN A 194 14.66 -4.70 -32.23
N LEU A 195 15.43 -3.70 -31.80
CA LEU A 195 16.48 -3.87 -30.80
C LEU A 195 15.97 -4.44 -29.48
N SER A 196 14.81 -3.96 -28.99
CA SER A 196 14.18 -4.45 -27.76
C SER A 196 13.87 -5.95 -27.81
N LYS A 197 13.32 -6.44 -28.91
CA LYS A 197 13.00 -7.87 -29.12
C LYS A 197 14.25 -8.73 -29.09
N TYR A 198 15.31 -8.28 -29.77
CA TYR A 198 16.56 -9.03 -29.83
C TYR A 198 17.33 -9.02 -28.51
N ILE A 199 17.35 -7.90 -27.79
CA ILE A 199 17.95 -7.84 -26.44
C ILE A 199 17.23 -8.81 -25.50
N ASN A 200 15.90 -8.83 -25.50
CA ASN A 200 15.15 -9.81 -24.68
C ASN A 200 15.53 -11.25 -25.05
N LYS A 201 15.66 -11.56 -26.34
CA LYS A 201 16.12 -12.88 -26.80
C LYS A 201 17.54 -13.19 -26.29
N TRP A 202 18.48 -12.26 -26.42
CA TRP A 202 19.87 -12.45 -26.02
C TRP A 202 20.04 -12.54 -24.50
N ASN A 203 19.30 -11.75 -23.73
CA ASN A 203 19.28 -11.86 -22.27
C ASN A 203 18.72 -13.21 -21.83
N ASN A 204 17.66 -13.72 -22.48
CA ASN A 204 17.16 -15.07 -22.22
C ASN A 204 18.18 -16.17 -22.58
N GLU A 205 18.89 -16.03 -23.70
CA GLU A 205 20.00 -16.92 -24.07
C GLU A 205 21.13 -16.87 -23.03
N TYR A 206 21.51 -15.68 -22.58
CA TYR A 206 22.51 -15.46 -21.53
C TYR A 206 22.10 -16.13 -20.22
N VAL A 207 20.88 -15.88 -19.73
CA VAL A 207 20.33 -16.49 -18.50
C VAL A 207 20.38 -18.02 -18.60
N ASN A 208 19.86 -18.62 -19.69
CA ASN A 208 19.88 -20.07 -19.87
C ASN A 208 21.31 -20.65 -19.90
N ASN A 209 22.24 -19.94 -20.52
CA ASN A 209 23.64 -20.34 -20.54
C ASN A 209 24.26 -20.29 -19.13
N GLU A 210 24.05 -19.21 -18.38
CA GLU A 210 24.55 -19.07 -17.01
C GLU A 210 23.98 -20.15 -16.08
N LEU A 211 22.68 -20.45 -16.19
CA LEU A 211 22.01 -21.53 -15.45
C LEU A 211 22.65 -22.90 -15.72
N ARG A 212 23.06 -23.16 -16.97
CA ARG A 212 23.71 -24.40 -17.38
C ARG A 212 25.17 -24.46 -16.91
N ILE A 213 25.94 -23.41 -17.15
CA ILE A 213 27.39 -23.34 -16.85
C ILE A 213 27.63 -23.40 -15.34
N HIS A 214 26.79 -22.73 -14.56
CA HIS A 214 26.97 -22.64 -13.10
C HIS A 214 26.05 -23.55 -12.30
N LYS A 215 25.57 -24.65 -12.94
CA LYS A 215 24.68 -25.63 -12.31
C LYS A 215 25.20 -26.14 -10.98
N ASP A 216 26.51 -26.41 -10.86
CA ASP A 216 27.12 -26.95 -9.64
C ASP A 216 27.07 -25.96 -8.47
N LEU A 217 27.28 -24.67 -8.75
CA LEU A 217 27.14 -23.60 -7.75
C LEU A 217 25.69 -23.55 -7.25
N PHE A 218 24.72 -23.62 -8.16
CA PHE A 218 23.30 -23.52 -7.82
C PHE A 218 22.71 -24.77 -7.15
N ASN A 219 23.33 -25.93 -7.34
CA ASN A 219 22.93 -27.16 -6.66
C ASN A 219 23.34 -27.16 -5.17
N ASN A 220 24.29 -26.31 -4.78
CA ASN A 220 24.75 -26.23 -3.41
C ASN A 220 25.14 -24.79 -3.01
N ILE A 221 24.18 -24.06 -2.46
CA ILE A 221 24.38 -22.84 -1.71
C ILE A 221 24.07 -23.15 -0.24
N ASP A 222 25.08 -23.15 0.62
CA ASP A 222 24.90 -23.45 2.06
C ASP A 222 24.17 -24.80 2.29
N GLY A 223 24.58 -25.85 1.57
CA GLY A 223 23.99 -27.19 1.68
C GLY A 223 22.60 -27.33 1.05
N LYS A 224 22.11 -26.31 0.34
CA LYS A 224 20.77 -26.30 -0.27
C LYS A 224 20.84 -26.09 -1.78
N SER A 225 19.99 -26.81 -2.51
CA SER A 225 19.81 -26.61 -3.95
C SER A 225 18.77 -25.53 -4.20
N LEU A 226 19.05 -24.64 -5.15
CA LEU A 226 18.14 -23.59 -5.58
C LEU A 226 17.15 -24.09 -6.64
N ASP A 227 15.92 -23.61 -6.60
CA ASP A 227 14.95 -23.82 -7.68
C ASP A 227 15.20 -22.88 -8.89
N ILE A 228 14.50 -23.14 -9.99
CA ILE A 228 14.72 -22.40 -11.25
C ILE A 228 14.44 -20.90 -11.13
N GLN A 229 13.44 -20.50 -10.33
CA GLN A 229 13.08 -19.10 -10.13
C GLN A 229 14.18 -18.39 -9.33
N GLN A 230 14.68 -19.01 -8.25
CA GLN A 230 15.79 -18.51 -7.46
C GLN A 230 17.08 -18.39 -8.29
N ARG A 231 17.40 -19.39 -9.12
CA ARG A 231 18.59 -19.35 -9.99
C ARG A 231 18.49 -18.23 -11.04
N THR A 232 17.31 -18.08 -11.65
CA THR A 232 17.05 -17.01 -12.63
C THR A 232 17.23 -15.63 -11.99
N ALA A 233 16.72 -15.45 -10.76
CA ALA A 233 16.90 -14.23 -9.99
C ALA A 233 18.37 -13.89 -9.69
N ILE A 234 19.23 -14.89 -9.55
CA ILE A 234 20.66 -14.69 -9.30
C ILE A 234 21.42 -14.24 -10.55
N VAL A 235 21.14 -14.85 -11.70
CA VAL A 235 21.90 -14.60 -12.94
C VAL A 235 21.40 -13.39 -13.73
N THR A 236 20.16 -12.97 -13.49
CA THR A 236 19.61 -11.73 -14.07
C THR A 236 20.35 -10.53 -13.48
N ASP A 237 20.77 -9.61 -14.35
CA ASP A 237 21.73 -8.56 -14.00
C ASP A 237 21.37 -7.20 -14.62
N GLU A 238 20.08 -6.85 -14.58
CA GLU A 238 19.55 -5.54 -14.98
C GLU A 238 20.05 -4.43 -14.02
N ASP A 239 19.97 -3.16 -14.44
CA ASP A 239 20.34 -1.99 -13.62
C ASP A 239 19.56 -1.92 -12.31
N ALA A 240 18.31 -2.37 -12.33
CA ALA A 240 17.45 -2.52 -11.16
C ALA A 240 16.65 -3.82 -11.27
N ASN A 241 16.64 -4.61 -10.19
CA ASN A 241 15.91 -5.87 -10.09
C ASN A 241 15.03 -5.85 -8.85
N LEU A 242 13.73 -6.12 -9.01
CA LEU A 242 12.80 -6.34 -7.91
C LEU A 242 12.40 -7.81 -7.87
N ILE A 243 12.72 -8.49 -6.77
CA ILE A 243 12.38 -9.90 -6.55
C ILE A 243 11.21 -9.98 -5.58
N LEU A 244 10.04 -10.33 -6.12
CA LEU A 244 8.82 -10.63 -5.38
C LEU A 244 8.90 -12.04 -4.81
N ALA A 245 8.87 -12.14 -3.49
CA ALA A 245 9.03 -13.40 -2.80
C ALA A 245 7.81 -13.75 -1.96
N GLY A 246 7.47 -15.03 -1.89
CA GLY A 246 6.52 -15.56 -0.92
C GLY A 246 7.13 -15.80 0.47
N ALA A 247 6.27 -15.85 1.49
CA ALA A 247 6.68 -16.31 2.81
C ALA A 247 7.33 -17.70 2.75
N GLY A 248 8.56 -17.83 3.25
CA GLY A 248 9.27 -19.12 3.27
C GLY A 248 9.81 -19.59 1.91
N SER A 249 9.90 -18.72 0.90
CA SER A 249 10.44 -19.05 -0.43
C SER A 249 11.97 -19.06 -0.53
N GLY A 250 12.68 -18.76 0.57
CA GLY A 250 14.14 -18.75 0.58
C GLY A 250 14.80 -17.44 0.13
N LYS A 251 14.15 -16.27 0.30
CA LYS A 251 14.72 -14.92 0.06
C LYS A 251 16.21 -14.80 0.41
N THR A 252 16.55 -15.05 1.67
CA THR A 252 17.92 -14.94 2.18
C THR A 252 18.87 -15.93 1.49
N LEU A 253 18.38 -17.11 1.07
CA LEU A 253 19.19 -18.09 0.34
C LEU A 253 19.48 -17.59 -1.09
N THR A 254 18.49 -16.98 -1.76
CA THR A 254 18.67 -16.34 -3.07
C THR A 254 19.68 -15.19 -3.01
N ILE A 255 19.60 -14.33 -1.99
CA ILE A 255 20.55 -13.23 -1.76
C ILE A 255 21.97 -13.77 -1.57
N SER A 256 22.13 -14.76 -0.69
CA SER A 256 23.42 -15.43 -0.47
C SER A 256 23.97 -16.07 -1.76
N GLY A 257 23.10 -16.67 -2.57
CA GLY A 257 23.45 -17.20 -3.89
C GLY A 257 23.91 -16.11 -4.86
N LYS A 258 23.26 -14.94 -4.89
CA LYS A 258 23.66 -13.79 -5.72
C LYS A 258 25.05 -13.30 -5.31
N VAL A 259 25.28 -13.09 -4.01
CA VAL A 259 26.59 -12.63 -3.51
C VAL A 259 27.69 -13.62 -3.90
N LYS A 260 27.47 -14.92 -3.68
CA LYS A 260 28.44 -15.96 -4.07
C LYS A 260 28.70 -15.99 -5.58
N TYR A 261 27.65 -15.87 -6.39
CA TYR A 261 27.77 -15.80 -7.84
C TYR A 261 28.56 -14.57 -8.31
N LEU A 262 28.29 -13.39 -7.73
CA LEU A 262 29.01 -12.16 -8.07
C LEU A 262 30.51 -12.26 -7.77
N ILE A 263 30.87 -12.83 -6.62
CA ILE A 263 32.27 -12.99 -6.21
C ILE A 263 32.95 -14.13 -7.00
N ASP A 264 32.42 -15.35 -6.93
CA ASP A 264 33.08 -16.55 -7.45
C ASP A 264 33.06 -16.65 -8.98
N ARG A 265 32.09 -16.02 -9.65
CA ARG A 265 31.87 -16.15 -11.11
C ARG A 265 31.99 -14.84 -11.86
N LYS A 266 31.62 -13.71 -11.27
CA LYS A 266 31.73 -12.39 -11.92
C LYS A 266 32.94 -11.56 -11.45
N GLY A 267 33.73 -12.06 -10.50
CA GLY A 267 34.95 -11.41 -10.05
C GLY A 267 34.72 -10.04 -9.40
N VAL A 268 33.55 -9.84 -8.79
CA VAL A 268 33.24 -8.62 -8.04
C VAL A 268 33.94 -8.66 -6.70
N ASN A 269 34.67 -7.60 -6.35
CA ASN A 269 35.34 -7.54 -5.05
C ASN A 269 34.30 -7.42 -3.93
N PRO A 270 34.49 -8.07 -2.77
CA PRO A 270 33.52 -8.01 -1.68
C PRO A 270 33.17 -6.58 -1.21
N ASP A 271 34.16 -5.67 -1.20
CA ASP A 271 33.98 -4.26 -0.81
C ASP A 271 33.18 -3.43 -1.82
N GLU A 272 32.97 -3.96 -3.04
CA GLU A 272 32.14 -3.34 -4.08
C GLU A 272 30.65 -3.75 -3.95
N ILE A 273 30.29 -4.57 -2.95
CA ILE A 273 28.94 -5.04 -2.70
C ILE A 273 28.42 -4.45 -1.39
N LEU A 274 27.42 -3.57 -1.47
CA LEU A 274 26.68 -3.07 -0.32
C LEU A 274 25.46 -3.97 -0.05
N LEU A 275 25.51 -4.79 1.00
CA LEU A 275 24.39 -5.64 1.40
C LEU A 275 23.68 -5.09 2.63
N ILE A 276 22.41 -4.70 2.44
CA ILE A 276 21.59 -4.05 3.46
C ILE A 276 20.45 -4.98 3.87
N SER A 277 20.21 -5.08 5.19
CA SER A 277 19.02 -5.73 5.75
C SER A 277 18.31 -4.82 6.74
N PHE A 278 16.99 -4.96 6.87
CA PHE A 278 16.17 -4.04 7.66
C PHE A 278 16.40 -4.16 9.17
N THR A 279 16.50 -5.39 9.69
CA THR A 279 16.64 -5.65 11.13
C THR A 279 18.06 -6.07 11.48
N LYS A 280 18.49 -5.76 12.71
CA LYS A 280 19.78 -6.23 13.24
C LYS A 280 19.88 -7.76 13.17
N LYS A 281 18.81 -8.46 13.55
CA LYS A 281 18.75 -9.92 13.52
C LYS A 281 18.91 -10.47 12.10
N ALA A 282 18.17 -9.96 11.12
CA ALA A 282 18.28 -10.42 9.73
C ALA A 282 19.68 -10.11 9.16
N SER A 283 20.27 -8.96 9.50
CA SER A 283 21.65 -8.63 9.16
C SER A 283 22.67 -9.60 9.78
N GLU A 284 22.49 -10.02 11.03
CA GLU A 284 23.36 -10.98 11.72
C GLU A 284 23.25 -12.39 11.13
N GLU A 285 22.03 -12.87 10.88
CA GLU A 285 21.78 -14.16 10.23
C GLU A 285 22.38 -14.22 8.81
N MET A 286 22.22 -13.14 8.05
CA MET A 286 22.77 -13.01 6.71
C MET A 286 24.30 -12.92 6.74
N LYS A 287 24.88 -12.19 7.71
CA LYS A 287 26.33 -12.15 7.93
C LYS A 287 26.89 -13.53 8.30
N GLU A 288 26.22 -14.26 9.19
CA GLU A 288 26.62 -15.62 9.56
C GLU A 288 26.62 -16.55 8.35
N ARG A 289 25.56 -16.50 7.53
CA ARG A 289 25.47 -17.32 6.32
C ARG A 289 26.59 -16.98 5.32
N ILE A 290 26.82 -15.70 5.03
CA ILE A 290 27.82 -15.28 4.04
C ILE A 290 29.24 -15.54 4.55
N SER A 291 29.57 -15.13 5.77
CA SER A 291 30.93 -15.26 6.31
C SER A 291 31.28 -16.67 6.74
N LYS A 292 30.45 -17.32 7.58
CA LYS A 292 30.81 -18.64 8.13
C LYS A 292 30.53 -19.77 7.14
N LYS A 293 29.39 -19.73 6.47
CA LYS A 293 28.94 -20.87 5.67
C LYS A 293 29.39 -20.83 4.21
N LEU A 294 29.53 -19.63 3.64
CA LEU A 294 30.06 -19.47 2.28
C LEU A 294 31.53 -19.07 2.24
N GLY A 295 32.11 -18.65 3.38
CA GLY A 295 33.51 -18.24 3.46
C GLY A 295 33.80 -16.88 2.79
N LEU A 296 32.80 -16.00 2.68
CA LEU A 296 32.89 -14.74 1.94
C LEU A 296 32.94 -13.54 2.90
N ASN A 297 33.81 -12.57 2.62
CA ASN A 297 33.98 -11.38 3.45
C ASN A 297 33.23 -10.17 2.88
N VAL A 298 31.90 -10.19 2.93
CA VAL A 298 31.05 -9.05 2.50
C VAL A 298 30.45 -8.36 3.73
N ASP A 299 30.48 -7.04 3.73
CA ASP A 299 29.86 -6.25 4.77
C ASP A 299 28.33 -6.29 4.65
N VAL A 300 27.71 -6.91 5.65
CA VAL A 300 26.25 -6.88 5.86
C VAL A 300 25.94 -5.84 6.92
N MET A 301 25.06 -4.91 6.59
CA MET A 301 24.72 -3.81 7.49
C MET A 301 23.22 -3.49 7.52
N THR A 302 22.78 -2.84 8.59
CA THR A 302 21.47 -2.19 8.64
C THR A 302 21.59 -0.76 8.12
N PHE A 303 20.46 -0.15 7.73
CA PHE A 303 20.42 1.26 7.33
C PHE A 303 21.02 2.19 8.39
N HIS A 304 20.73 1.95 9.67
CA HIS A 304 21.29 2.73 10.77
C HIS A 304 22.81 2.53 10.90
N LYS A 305 23.32 1.30 10.74
CA LYS A 305 24.76 1.05 10.76
C LYS A 305 25.45 1.77 9.60
N LEU A 306 24.88 1.74 8.40
CA LEU A 306 25.35 2.48 7.23
C LEU A 306 25.37 3.99 7.49
N GLY A 307 24.24 4.56 7.94
CA GLY A 307 24.14 6.00 8.22
C GLY A 307 25.15 6.47 9.27
N LEU A 308 25.32 5.69 10.34
CA LEU A 308 26.28 6.01 11.39
C LEU A 308 27.74 5.91 10.90
N GLN A 309 28.06 4.91 10.07
CA GLN A 309 29.36 4.80 9.42
C GLN A 309 29.66 6.04 8.57
N ILE A 310 28.72 6.44 7.71
CA ILE A 310 28.84 7.63 6.85
C ILE A 310 29.11 8.89 7.67
N ILE A 311 28.32 9.13 8.72
CA ILE A 311 28.50 10.30 9.59
C ILE A 311 29.86 10.25 10.28
N SER A 312 30.24 9.09 10.82
CA SER A 312 31.51 8.96 11.54
C SER A 312 32.73 9.18 10.65
N THR A 313 32.70 8.67 9.42
CA THR A 313 33.77 8.86 8.43
C THR A 313 33.85 10.31 7.98
N SER A 314 32.72 10.99 7.77
CA SER A 314 32.72 12.39 7.30
C SER A 314 33.04 13.40 8.40
N ASN A 315 32.59 13.19 9.64
CA ASN A 315 32.74 14.17 10.73
C ASN A 315 33.93 13.88 11.64
N GLY A 316 34.54 12.69 11.56
CA GLY A 316 35.65 12.27 12.42
C GLY A 316 35.24 11.84 13.83
N PHE A 317 33.95 11.88 14.19
CA PHE A 317 33.43 11.37 15.45
C PHE A 317 32.08 10.68 15.24
N LYS A 318 31.77 9.74 16.14
CA LYS A 318 30.51 8.98 16.13
C LYS A 318 29.49 9.68 17.05
N PRO A 319 28.36 10.18 16.54
CA PRO A 319 27.34 10.79 17.39
C PRO A 319 26.66 9.74 18.28
N GLU A 320 26.18 10.18 19.44
CA GLU A 320 25.33 9.37 20.30
C GLU A 320 23.91 9.33 19.74
N VAL A 321 23.33 8.13 19.72
CA VAL A 321 22.02 7.87 19.11
C VAL A 321 20.98 7.67 20.21
N PHE A 322 19.97 8.54 20.24
CA PHE A 322 18.89 8.50 21.21
C PHE A 322 17.65 7.84 20.61
N ASP A 323 17.16 6.77 21.26
CA ASP A 323 16.01 5.96 20.83
C ASP A 323 14.98 5.77 21.95
N GLU A 324 14.71 6.83 22.72
CA GLU A 324 13.78 6.76 23.85
C GLU A 324 12.67 7.82 23.76
N LEU A 325 12.16 8.05 22.55
CA LEU A 325 11.04 8.99 22.31
C LEU A 325 9.83 8.68 23.22
N ASP A 326 9.49 7.41 23.40
CA ASP A 326 8.39 6.99 24.30
C ASP A 326 8.62 7.49 25.74
N LYS A 327 9.87 7.47 26.23
CA LYS A 327 10.20 7.98 27.57
C LYS A 327 10.12 9.50 27.64
N VAL A 328 10.48 10.20 26.55
CA VAL A 328 10.34 11.67 26.46
C VAL A 328 8.88 12.07 26.50
N ILE A 329 8.02 11.35 25.76
CA ILE A 329 6.57 11.55 25.77
C ILE A 329 6.02 11.28 27.17
N ASP A 330 6.37 10.14 27.78
CA ASP A 330 5.98 9.81 29.16
C ASP A 330 6.40 10.89 30.16
N ASN A 331 7.62 11.40 30.04
CA ASN A 331 8.13 12.46 30.90
C ASN A 331 7.39 13.78 30.67
N TYR A 332 7.04 14.10 29.43
CA TYR A 332 6.26 15.29 29.09
C TYR A 332 4.89 15.26 29.79
N PHE A 333 4.16 14.14 29.68
CA PHE A 333 2.86 13.96 30.35
C PHE A 333 2.97 13.94 31.89
N LYS A 334 4.11 13.53 32.45
CA LYS A 334 4.34 13.53 33.91
C LYS A 334 4.76 14.88 34.48
N THR A 335 5.45 15.72 33.69
CA THR A 335 6.14 16.90 34.24
C THR A 335 5.74 18.20 33.57
N GLN A 336 5.65 18.23 32.23
CA GLN A 336 5.49 19.47 31.47
C GLN A 336 4.03 19.81 31.27
N ILE A 337 3.17 18.84 30.94
CA ILE A 337 1.77 19.13 30.61
C ILE A 337 0.99 19.69 31.81
N ILE A 338 1.38 19.32 33.03
CA ILE A 338 0.70 19.70 34.28
C ILE A 338 0.78 21.21 34.54
N SER A 339 1.79 21.90 34.01
CA SER A 339 1.94 23.35 34.16
C SER A 339 1.19 24.15 33.09
N ASP A 340 0.62 23.50 32.06
CA ASP A 340 -0.12 24.15 30.98
C ASP A 340 -1.61 23.79 31.04
N ASN A 341 -2.38 24.67 31.67
CA ASN A 341 -3.82 24.47 31.82
C ASN A 341 -4.56 24.40 30.47
N SER A 342 -4.06 25.07 29.43
CA SER A 342 -4.67 25.06 28.11
C SER A 342 -4.48 23.70 27.42
N LEU A 343 -3.28 23.12 27.52
CA LEU A 343 -3.01 21.78 26.98
C LEU A 343 -3.74 20.68 27.76
N LEU A 344 -3.87 20.82 29.08
CA LEU A 344 -4.68 19.91 29.90
C LEU A 344 -6.15 19.92 29.47
N GLN A 345 -6.71 21.11 29.25
CA GLN A 345 -8.07 21.24 28.73
C GLN A 345 -8.21 20.53 27.38
N LEU A 346 -7.32 20.79 26.42
CA LEU A 346 -7.33 20.15 25.10
C LEU A 346 -7.21 18.63 25.20
N LEU A 347 -6.37 18.12 26.10
CA LEU A 347 -6.19 16.68 26.32
C LEU A 347 -7.47 16.04 26.85
N LEU A 348 -8.07 16.63 27.88
CA LEU A 348 -9.31 16.13 28.47
C LEU A 348 -10.48 16.21 27.49
N GLN A 349 -10.54 17.26 26.67
CA GLN A 349 -11.49 17.36 25.56
C GLN A 349 -11.24 16.28 24.50
N PHE A 350 -9.99 15.99 24.16
CA PHE A 350 -9.66 14.90 23.22
C PHE A 350 -10.19 13.56 23.73
N PHE A 351 -9.94 13.21 24.99
CA PHE A 351 -10.44 11.96 25.57
C PHE A 351 -11.95 11.96 25.81
N GLY A 352 -12.53 13.11 26.16
CA GLY A 352 -13.96 13.23 26.43
C GLY A 352 -14.82 13.21 25.17
N PHE A 353 -14.32 13.75 24.06
CA PHE A 353 -15.14 14.01 22.87
C PHE A 353 -14.65 13.33 21.59
N TYR A 354 -13.33 13.14 21.43
CA TYR A 354 -12.72 12.83 20.13
C TYR A 354 -11.95 11.50 20.07
N ILE A 355 -11.89 10.77 21.19
CA ILE A 355 -11.21 9.46 21.25
C ILE A 355 -11.89 8.41 20.36
N ASN A 356 -13.22 8.49 20.23
CA ASN A 356 -14.01 7.63 19.38
C ASN A 356 -14.53 8.45 18.20
N ILE A 357 -14.22 8.03 16.98
CA ILE A 357 -14.72 8.68 15.76
C ILE A 357 -16.14 8.16 15.51
N PRO A 358 -17.17 9.02 15.47
CA PRO A 358 -18.54 8.60 15.19
C PRO A 358 -18.67 8.14 13.74
N LYS A 359 -19.65 7.25 13.50
CA LYS A 359 -20.13 6.90 12.17
C LYS A 359 -21.53 7.47 11.98
N ASP A 360 -21.85 7.85 10.76
CA ASP A 360 -23.19 8.33 10.44
C ASP A 360 -24.23 7.23 10.59
N LEU A 361 -25.42 7.58 11.09
CA LEU A 361 -26.52 6.63 11.22
C LEU A 361 -26.93 6.02 9.87
N ASP A 362 -26.74 6.76 8.78
CA ASP A 362 -27.04 6.32 7.40
C ASP A 362 -26.03 5.27 6.89
N GLU A 363 -24.88 5.08 7.56
CA GLU A 363 -23.88 4.06 7.20
C GLU A 363 -24.23 2.64 7.70
N PHE A 364 -25.20 2.52 8.62
CA PHE A 364 -25.57 1.23 9.19
C PHE A 364 -26.77 0.63 8.45
N GLU A 365 -26.63 -0.60 7.95
CA GLU A 365 -27.72 -1.31 7.26
C GLU A 365 -28.85 -1.71 8.23
N ASP A 366 -28.50 -1.99 9.48
CA ASP A 366 -29.45 -2.33 10.54
C ASP A 366 -28.94 -2.01 11.95
N LEU A 367 -29.87 -2.06 12.91
CA LEU A 367 -29.64 -1.84 14.33
C LEU A 367 -28.58 -2.80 14.91
N GLY A 368 -28.46 -3.99 14.32
CA GLY A 368 -27.48 -4.98 14.72
C GLY A 368 -26.06 -4.57 14.37
N GLU A 369 -25.84 -4.03 13.18
CA GLU A 369 -24.56 -3.46 12.76
C GLU A 369 -24.16 -2.28 13.67
N TYR A 370 -25.10 -1.37 13.95
CA TYR A 370 -24.90 -0.26 14.88
C TYR A 370 -24.44 -0.75 16.26
N HIS A 371 -25.15 -1.74 16.83
CA HIS A 371 -24.75 -2.31 18.10
C HIS A 371 -23.41 -3.02 18.01
N GLU A 372 -23.15 -3.85 16.99
CA GLU A 372 -21.85 -4.51 16.84
C GLU A 372 -20.68 -3.52 16.78
N HIS A 373 -20.90 -2.34 16.19
CA HIS A 373 -19.90 -1.28 16.11
C HIS A 373 -19.53 -0.71 17.48
N TYR A 374 -20.52 -0.41 18.32
CA TYR A 374 -20.34 0.31 19.59
C TYR A 374 -20.28 -0.58 20.85
N LYS A 375 -20.66 -1.87 20.77
CA LYS A 375 -20.85 -2.77 21.94
C LYS A 375 -19.59 -3.04 22.78
N ASN A 376 -18.40 -2.66 22.32
CA ASN A 376 -17.13 -2.74 23.08
C ASN A 376 -16.40 -1.40 23.23
N VAL A 377 -17.05 -0.29 22.87
CA VAL A 377 -16.52 1.03 23.18
C VAL A 377 -16.77 1.29 24.67
N ASP A 378 -15.72 1.67 25.39
CA ASP A 378 -15.85 2.01 26.80
C ASP A 378 -16.47 3.40 26.93
N PHE A 379 -17.77 3.45 27.26
CA PHE A 379 -18.52 4.68 27.51
C PHE A 379 -18.50 5.08 29.00
N GLU A 380 -17.44 4.70 29.73
CA GLU A 380 -17.21 5.21 31.08
C GLU A 380 -16.80 6.68 31.05
N THR A 381 -17.63 7.54 31.65
CA THR A 381 -17.47 9.00 31.64
C THR A 381 -16.25 9.48 32.45
N LEU A 382 -15.74 10.67 32.13
CA LEU A 382 -14.68 11.32 32.92
C LEU A 382 -15.12 11.55 34.38
N LYS A 383 -16.41 11.84 34.60
CA LYS A 383 -17.03 11.92 35.93
C LYS A 383 -16.85 10.60 36.67
N SER A 384 -17.22 9.46 36.08
CA SER A 384 -17.02 8.14 36.67
C SER A 384 -15.54 7.88 37.00
N LYS A 385 -14.64 8.13 36.04
CA LYS A 385 -13.20 7.89 36.22
C LYS A 385 -12.62 8.72 37.37
N ALA A 386 -13.02 9.98 37.50
CA ALA A 386 -12.54 10.88 38.56
C ALA A 386 -13.06 10.51 39.96
N PHE A 387 -14.30 10.02 40.06
CA PHE A 387 -14.96 9.75 41.34
C PHE A 387 -14.89 8.30 41.81
N LYS A 388 -14.47 7.35 40.97
CA LYS A 388 -14.30 5.92 41.32
C LYS A 388 -13.45 5.65 42.56
N GLN A 389 -12.60 6.59 42.99
CA GLN A 389 -11.66 6.38 44.10
C GLN A 389 -11.67 7.43 45.21
N LYS A 390 -12.56 8.43 45.17
CA LYS A 390 -12.64 9.44 46.23
C LYS A 390 -13.75 9.08 47.23
N GLU A 391 -13.36 8.76 48.48
CA GLU A 391 -14.21 8.84 49.70
C GLU A 391 -14.69 10.29 49.98
N TYR A 392 -14.81 11.14 48.96
CA TYR A 392 -15.00 12.58 49.08
C TYR A 392 -16.49 13.00 49.13
N VAL A 393 -17.42 12.04 49.06
CA VAL A 393 -18.87 12.29 49.23
C VAL A 393 -19.30 12.23 50.71
N LYS A 394 -18.38 12.12 51.68
CA LYS A 394 -18.77 12.06 53.11
C LYS A 394 -19.00 13.39 53.82
N LYS A 395 -18.84 14.56 53.19
CA LYS A 395 -18.97 15.85 53.94
C LYS A 395 -20.11 16.81 53.61
N ASN A 396 -20.75 16.82 52.43
CA ASN A 396 -21.84 17.79 52.19
C ASN A 396 -23.20 17.25 51.75
N THR A 397 -23.39 15.93 51.59
CA THR A 397 -24.70 15.40 51.19
C THR A 397 -25.01 14.06 51.88
N LYS A 398 -25.08 14.09 53.22
CA LYS A 398 -25.67 12.99 54.02
C LYS A 398 -27.14 12.68 53.65
N LYS A 399 -27.79 13.52 52.84
CA LYS A 399 -29.13 13.25 52.29
C LYS A 399 -29.15 12.45 50.99
N LEU A 400 -28.08 12.44 50.18
CA LEU A 400 -28.04 11.75 48.87
C LEU A 400 -27.42 10.35 48.93
N ALA A 401 -26.58 10.07 49.94
CA ALA A 401 -25.89 8.79 50.08
C ALA A 401 -26.81 7.58 50.37
N ASN A 402 -28.05 7.81 50.82
CA ASN A 402 -28.99 6.72 51.13
C ASN A 402 -29.92 6.33 49.96
N GLU A 403 -30.02 7.14 48.90
CA GLU A 403 -30.95 6.87 47.79
C GLU A 403 -30.26 6.38 46.50
N TYR A 404 -28.97 6.67 46.30
CA TYR A 404 -28.23 6.26 45.10
C TYR A 404 -27.12 5.26 45.43
N LYS A 405 -27.50 3.98 45.58
CA LYS A 405 -26.54 2.86 45.50
C LYS A 405 -26.07 2.68 44.06
N THR A 406 -25.09 3.45 43.62
CA THR A 406 -24.27 3.13 42.43
C THR A 406 -22.84 2.89 42.89
N TYR A 407 -22.60 1.69 43.43
CA TYR A 407 -21.25 1.16 43.69
C TYR A 407 -20.54 0.69 42.41
N SER A 408 -21.12 0.93 41.22
CA SER A 408 -20.46 0.81 39.92
C SER A 408 -20.52 2.17 39.23
N GLY A 409 -19.37 2.70 38.81
CA GLY A 409 -19.27 3.98 38.11
C GLY A 409 -20.24 4.14 36.93
N GLU A 410 -20.51 5.39 36.56
CA GLU A 410 -21.47 5.75 35.50
C GLU A 410 -20.98 5.31 34.11
N GLN A 411 -21.82 4.52 33.41
CA GLN A 411 -21.66 4.14 32.01
C GLN A 411 -22.92 4.51 31.23
N VAL A 412 -22.75 5.20 30.10
CA VAL A 412 -23.86 5.66 29.25
C VAL A 412 -24.11 4.71 28.06
N LYS A 413 -25.24 4.86 27.37
CA LYS A 413 -25.72 3.88 26.37
C LYS A 413 -25.24 4.17 24.95
N SER A 414 -24.87 5.40 24.65
CA SER A 414 -24.41 5.81 23.32
C SER A 414 -23.15 6.68 23.36
N LEU A 415 -22.45 6.76 22.21
CA LEU A 415 -21.29 7.63 22.05
C LEU A 415 -21.66 9.11 22.22
N GLU A 416 -22.84 9.51 21.75
CA GLU A 416 -23.29 10.90 21.79
C GLU A 416 -23.70 11.31 23.20
N GLU A 417 -24.35 10.42 23.97
CA GLU A 417 -24.53 10.60 25.41
C GLU A 417 -23.19 10.70 26.14
N PHE A 418 -22.18 9.92 25.75
CA PHE A 418 -20.85 9.98 26.36
C PHE A 418 -20.19 11.35 26.14
N ILE A 419 -20.30 11.89 24.93
CA ILE A 419 -19.83 13.24 24.58
C ILE A 419 -20.57 14.29 25.40
N ILE A 420 -21.91 14.20 25.53
CA ILE A 420 -22.75 15.13 26.29
C ILE A 420 -22.41 15.08 27.79
N ALA A 421 -22.32 13.88 28.37
CA ALA A 421 -22.00 13.68 29.78
C ALA A 421 -20.64 14.31 30.14
N ASN A 422 -19.62 14.05 29.31
CA ASN A 422 -18.31 14.64 29.48
C ASN A 422 -18.32 16.17 29.28
N PHE A 423 -19.19 16.69 28.39
CA PHE A 423 -19.31 18.13 28.18
C PHE A 423 -19.90 18.82 29.42
N LEU A 424 -20.99 18.28 29.97
CA LEU A 424 -21.61 18.80 31.20
C LEU A 424 -20.60 18.76 32.34
N PHE A 425 -19.92 17.63 32.52
CA PHE A 425 -18.91 17.47 33.58
C PHE A 425 -17.74 18.44 33.45
N LEU A 426 -17.12 18.56 32.27
CA LEU A 426 -15.95 19.44 32.06
C LEU A 426 -16.30 20.92 32.23
N ASN A 427 -17.56 21.30 32.01
CA ASN A 427 -18.07 22.65 32.23
C ASN A 427 -18.65 22.87 33.64
N GLY A 428 -18.50 21.90 34.54
CA GLY A 428 -18.92 21.95 35.94
C GLY A 428 -20.44 22.00 36.14
N ILE A 429 -21.19 21.46 35.20
CA ILE A 429 -22.65 21.33 35.31
C ILE A 429 -22.96 19.99 35.95
N ASP A 430 -23.54 19.98 37.15
CA ASP A 430 -23.94 18.73 37.79
C ASP A 430 -25.14 18.10 37.07
N TYR A 431 -25.11 16.78 36.95
CA TYR A 431 -26.13 16.00 36.27
C TYR A 431 -26.29 14.63 36.89
N ILE A 432 -27.50 14.08 36.75
CA ILE A 432 -27.84 12.70 37.12
C ILE A 432 -28.28 11.98 35.84
N TYR A 433 -27.56 10.92 35.47
CA TYR A 433 -27.87 10.09 34.32
C TYR A 433 -28.99 9.09 34.60
N GLU A 434 -29.97 8.98 33.71
CA GLU A 434 -31.15 8.10 33.82
C GLU A 434 -31.90 8.18 35.16
N SER A 435 -32.00 9.38 35.73
CA SER A 435 -32.81 9.66 36.90
C SER A 435 -34.29 9.38 36.60
N PRO A 436 -35.05 8.71 37.49
CA PRO A 436 -36.50 8.66 37.38
C PRO A 436 -37.07 10.08 37.28
N TYR A 437 -37.91 10.31 36.27
CA TYR A 437 -38.62 11.57 36.10
C TYR A 437 -39.46 11.88 37.34
N ALA A 438 -39.55 13.17 37.73
CA ALA A 438 -40.14 13.59 39.01
C ALA A 438 -41.61 13.16 39.19
N TYR A 439 -42.35 13.02 38.09
CA TYR A 439 -43.74 12.60 38.07
C TYR A 439 -43.88 11.13 37.68
N ASN A 440 -44.89 10.44 38.24
CA ASN A 440 -45.16 9.05 37.87
C ASN A 440 -45.77 8.98 36.46
N THR A 441 -45.02 8.43 35.51
CA THR A 441 -45.45 8.30 34.10
C THR A 441 -45.74 6.85 33.71
N ALA A 442 -45.57 5.89 34.64
CA ALA A 442 -45.74 4.48 34.36
C ALA A 442 -47.22 4.14 34.12
N ASN A 443 -47.52 3.45 33.02
CA ASN A 443 -48.86 3.00 32.65
C ASN A 443 -48.81 1.66 31.88
N GLN A 444 -49.94 1.22 31.29
CA GLN A 444 -50.02 -0.04 30.54
C GLN A 444 -49.07 -0.10 29.32
N ASN A 445 -48.70 1.05 28.76
CA ASN A 445 -47.91 1.17 27.53
C ASN A 445 -46.46 1.64 27.76
N TYR A 446 -46.22 2.42 28.82
CA TYR A 446 -44.93 3.04 29.12
C TYR A 446 -44.46 2.70 30.54
N ARG A 447 -43.15 2.46 30.70
CA ARG A 447 -42.50 2.37 32.02
C ARG A 447 -42.29 3.77 32.61
N GLN A 448 -41.84 3.84 33.85
CA GLN A 448 -41.39 5.10 34.45
C GLN A 448 -40.36 5.76 33.54
N TYR A 449 -40.63 7.00 33.15
CA TYR A 449 -39.79 7.78 32.26
C TYR A 449 -38.47 8.09 32.97
N LYS A 450 -37.38 7.91 32.24
CA LYS A 450 -36.03 8.24 32.65
C LYS A 450 -35.39 9.03 31.51
N PRO A 451 -35.35 10.37 31.61
CA PRO A 451 -34.59 11.19 30.67
C PRO A 451 -33.11 10.84 30.74
N ASP A 452 -32.38 11.09 29.65
CA ASP A 452 -30.95 10.75 29.56
C ASP A 452 -30.16 11.50 30.64
N PHE A 453 -30.39 12.81 30.77
CA PHE A 453 -29.78 13.61 31.84
C PHE A 453 -30.82 14.49 32.56
N TYR A 454 -30.63 14.65 33.86
CA TYR A 454 -31.33 15.63 34.68
C TYR A 454 -30.31 16.55 35.35
N LEU A 455 -30.50 17.87 35.26
CA LEU A 455 -29.68 18.91 35.86
C LEU A 455 -30.39 19.46 37.13
N PRO A 456 -30.05 18.97 38.34
CA PRO A 456 -30.85 19.25 39.54
C PRO A 456 -30.84 20.71 39.96
N GLU A 457 -29.74 21.43 39.75
CA GLU A 457 -29.60 22.83 40.13
C GLU A 457 -30.50 23.76 39.33
N TYR A 458 -30.87 23.35 38.11
CA TYR A 458 -31.62 24.15 37.16
C TYR A 458 -33.03 23.61 36.90
N ASP A 459 -33.35 22.43 37.42
CA ASP A 459 -34.59 21.67 37.12
C ASP A 459 -34.81 21.50 35.60
N ILE A 460 -33.77 21.05 34.90
CA ILE A 460 -33.76 20.88 33.44
C ILE A 460 -33.48 19.42 33.10
N TYR A 461 -34.22 18.91 32.11
CA TYR A 461 -34.03 17.58 31.57
C TYR A 461 -33.43 17.66 30.17
N ILE A 462 -32.52 16.74 29.83
CA ILE A 462 -31.90 16.64 28.51
C ILE A 462 -32.21 15.27 27.90
N GLU A 463 -32.60 15.27 26.63
CA GLU A 463 -32.79 14.09 25.80
C GLU A 463 -31.93 14.16 24.54
N HIS A 464 -31.35 13.02 24.19
CA HIS A 464 -30.60 12.81 22.96
C HIS A 464 -31.33 11.84 22.04
N PHE A 465 -31.69 12.31 20.85
CA PHE A 465 -32.44 11.51 19.88
C PHE A 465 -31.59 11.07 18.69
N GLY A 466 -31.60 9.76 18.45
CA GLY A 466 -30.98 9.01 17.36
C GLY A 466 -31.58 9.25 15.97
N ILE A 467 -31.80 10.51 15.58
CA ILE A 467 -32.47 10.89 14.32
C ILE A 467 -31.56 11.68 13.38
N ASN A 468 -31.82 11.57 12.09
CA ASN A 468 -31.19 12.39 11.04
C ASN A 468 -31.99 13.68 10.76
N GLU A 469 -31.49 14.52 9.83
CA GLU A 469 -32.07 15.83 9.48
C GLU A 469 -33.51 15.74 8.94
N ASN A 470 -33.89 14.59 8.39
CA ASN A 470 -35.23 14.33 7.85
C ASN A 470 -36.20 13.76 8.91
N PHE A 471 -35.83 13.80 10.20
CA PHE A 471 -36.61 13.24 11.30
C PHE A 471 -36.83 11.71 11.14
N ARG A 472 -35.80 11.00 10.68
CA ARG A 472 -35.78 9.54 10.49
C ARG A 472 -34.71 8.86 11.34
N ALA A 473 -34.91 7.61 11.69
CA ALA A 473 -33.96 6.72 12.36
C ALA A 473 -33.67 5.50 11.44
N PRO A 474 -32.83 5.68 10.41
CA PRO A 474 -32.70 4.74 9.28
C PRO A 474 -32.10 3.37 9.65
N HIS A 475 -31.35 3.31 10.74
CA HIS A 475 -30.81 2.07 11.30
C HIS A 475 -31.90 1.17 11.92
N LEU A 476 -33.13 1.66 12.12
CA LEU A 476 -34.27 0.90 12.62
C LEU A 476 -35.12 0.34 11.48
N SER A 477 -35.85 -0.74 11.75
CA SER A 477 -36.89 -1.20 10.82
C SER A 477 -38.09 -0.24 10.78
N ASP A 478 -38.85 -0.19 9.68
CA ASP A 478 -39.98 0.74 9.51
C ASP A 478 -40.95 0.79 10.72
N ILE A 479 -41.24 -0.38 11.30
CA ILE A 479 -42.13 -0.50 12.47
C ILE A 479 -41.45 0.04 13.72
N GLU A 480 -40.17 -0.24 13.91
CA GLU A 480 -39.41 0.20 15.09
C GLU A 480 -39.11 1.69 15.04
N GLU A 481 -38.84 2.22 13.85
CA GLU A 481 -38.72 3.66 13.60
C GLU A 481 -40.00 4.39 13.96
N LYS A 482 -41.17 3.92 13.47
CA LYS A 482 -42.46 4.55 13.81
C LYS A 482 -42.68 4.62 15.32
N ILE A 483 -42.41 3.53 16.03
CA ILE A 483 -42.54 3.45 17.49
C ILE A 483 -41.55 4.38 18.19
N TYR A 484 -40.33 4.46 17.67
CA TYR A 484 -39.29 5.34 18.19
C TYR A 484 -39.73 6.81 18.10
N LEU A 485 -40.24 7.24 16.94
CA LEU A 485 -40.75 8.60 16.70
C LEU A 485 -41.97 8.91 17.57
N GLU A 486 -42.93 7.99 17.71
CA GLU A 486 -44.06 8.12 18.66
C GLU A 486 -43.56 8.27 20.12
N GLY A 487 -42.47 7.59 20.48
CA GLY A 487 -41.81 7.72 21.77
C GLY A 487 -41.23 9.12 22.01
N ILE A 488 -40.65 9.75 21.00
CA ILE A 488 -40.15 11.14 21.06
C ILE A 488 -41.29 12.10 21.35
N GLU A 489 -42.41 11.99 20.63
CA GLU A 489 -43.58 12.85 20.84
C GLU A 489 -44.20 12.65 22.23
N TRP A 490 -44.28 11.41 22.71
CA TRP A 490 -44.74 11.11 24.06
C TRP A 490 -43.88 11.80 25.13
N LYS A 491 -42.55 11.75 25.00
CA LYS A 491 -41.63 12.45 25.91
C LYS A 491 -41.89 13.96 25.89
N ARG A 492 -41.97 14.58 24.70
CA ARG A 492 -42.29 16.01 24.54
C ARG A 492 -43.60 16.41 25.20
N ASN A 493 -44.66 15.63 24.98
CA ASN A 493 -45.97 15.89 25.56
C ASN A 493 -45.98 15.71 27.08
N THR A 494 -45.21 14.76 27.60
CA THR A 494 -45.04 14.56 29.05
C THR A 494 -44.45 15.82 29.70
N HIS A 495 -43.37 16.38 29.14
CA HIS A 495 -42.78 17.62 29.65
C HIS A 495 -43.74 18.82 29.55
N LYS A 496 -44.50 18.93 28.45
CA LYS A 496 -45.55 19.97 28.32
C LYS A 496 -46.64 19.83 29.37
N GLN A 497 -47.10 18.61 29.63
CA GLN A 497 -48.17 18.33 30.59
C GLN A 497 -47.76 18.71 32.01
N TYR A 498 -46.53 18.38 32.41
CA TYR A 498 -46.00 18.65 33.75
C TYR A 498 -45.24 19.97 33.86
N GLN A 499 -45.22 20.77 32.78
CA GLN A 499 -44.56 22.07 32.71
C GLN A 499 -43.07 22.05 33.10
N THR A 500 -42.37 20.97 32.78
CA THR A 500 -40.93 20.84 33.01
C THR A 500 -40.14 21.24 31.77
N THR A 501 -38.89 21.67 31.99
CA THR A 501 -38.01 22.13 30.90
C THR A 501 -37.28 20.96 30.24
N LEU A 502 -37.43 20.83 28.91
CA LEU A 502 -36.74 19.83 28.10
C LEU A 502 -35.78 20.49 27.11
N ILE A 503 -34.52 20.07 27.14
CA ILE A 503 -33.49 20.35 26.13
C ILE A 503 -33.31 19.12 25.25
N GLU A 504 -33.46 19.31 23.94
CA GLU A 504 -33.28 18.24 22.96
C GLU A 504 -31.98 18.41 22.17
N THR A 505 -31.26 17.30 22.00
CA THR A 505 -30.12 17.16 21.08
C THR A 505 -30.38 15.99 20.12
N TYR A 506 -29.71 15.99 18.97
CA TYR A 506 -29.96 15.02 17.90
C TYR A 506 -28.66 14.51 17.29
N SER A 507 -28.63 13.27 16.81
CA SER A 507 -27.43 12.67 16.19
C SER A 507 -26.95 13.41 14.95
N TYR A 508 -27.84 14.04 14.17
CA TYR A 508 -27.40 14.86 13.04
C TYR A 508 -26.56 16.08 13.44
N TYR A 509 -26.66 16.57 14.68
CA TYR A 509 -25.73 17.59 15.17
C TYR A 509 -24.30 17.06 15.30
N ASN A 510 -24.15 15.79 15.67
CA ASN A 510 -22.85 15.15 15.80
C ASN A 510 -22.26 14.84 14.42
N LYS A 511 -23.08 14.31 13.49
CA LYS A 511 -22.75 14.16 12.05
C LYS A 511 -22.21 15.47 11.47
N ASN A 512 -22.88 16.58 11.74
CA ASN A 512 -22.48 17.89 11.27
C ASN A 512 -21.35 18.54 12.11
N GLY A 513 -20.83 17.87 13.16
CA GLY A 513 -19.75 18.37 14.00
C GLY A 513 -20.09 19.59 14.87
N ILE A 514 -21.38 19.83 15.12
CA ILE A 514 -21.92 20.99 15.85
C ILE A 514 -22.65 20.61 17.15
N LEU A 515 -22.63 19.34 17.58
CA LEU A 515 -23.32 18.87 18.79
C LEU A 515 -22.98 19.70 20.03
N LEU A 516 -21.69 19.91 20.29
CA LEU A 516 -21.23 20.66 21.47
C LEU A 516 -21.63 22.14 21.39
N GLU A 517 -21.51 22.77 20.22
CA GLU A 517 -21.89 24.17 20.01
C GLU A 517 -23.40 24.36 20.23
N LYS A 518 -24.22 23.46 19.69
CA LYS A 518 -25.68 23.50 19.84
C LYS A 518 -26.12 23.21 21.27
N LEU A 519 -25.44 22.29 21.97
CA LEU A 519 -25.70 22.04 23.38
C LEU A 519 -25.34 23.27 24.21
N GLU A 520 -24.17 23.87 23.99
CA GLU A 520 -23.73 25.08 24.69
C GLU A 520 -24.71 26.25 24.48
N GLU A 521 -25.12 26.51 23.23
CA GLU A 521 -26.12 27.52 22.87
C GLU A 521 -27.43 27.30 23.64
N LYS A 522 -27.94 26.06 23.65
CA LYS A 522 -29.18 25.71 24.37
C LYS A 522 -29.06 25.91 25.87
N LEU A 523 -27.95 25.49 26.48
CA LEU A 523 -27.74 25.64 27.93
C LEU A 523 -27.64 27.13 28.32
N LYS A 524 -26.94 27.94 27.52
CA LYS A 524 -26.85 29.40 27.73
C LYS A 524 -28.20 30.10 27.61
N ASN A 525 -29.07 29.67 26.70
CA ASN A 525 -30.42 30.21 26.57
C ASN A 525 -31.29 29.99 27.82
N TYR A 526 -30.95 28.99 28.64
CA TYR A 526 -31.58 28.75 29.95
C TYR A 526 -30.79 29.37 31.12
N ASN A 527 -29.85 30.28 30.84
CA ASN A 527 -29.01 30.96 31.83
C ASN A 527 -28.20 30.02 32.74
N ILE A 528 -27.82 28.84 32.23
CA ILE A 528 -26.95 27.91 32.95
C ILE A 528 -25.55 28.51 33.04
N VAL A 529 -24.97 28.50 34.24
CA VAL A 529 -23.63 29.03 34.50
C VAL A 529 -22.60 27.94 34.27
N PHE A 530 -21.57 28.26 33.50
CA PHE A 530 -20.46 27.37 33.19
C PHE A 530 -19.33 27.65 34.17
N ASN A 531 -19.00 26.67 35.00
CA ASN A 531 -17.91 26.73 35.98
C ASN A 531 -16.93 25.58 35.69
N PRO A 532 -16.02 25.73 34.71
CA PRO A 532 -15.15 24.65 34.32
C PRO A 532 -14.43 24.01 35.51
N VAL A 533 -14.32 22.68 35.48
CA VAL A 533 -13.61 21.93 36.52
C VAL A 533 -12.14 22.32 36.55
N ASP A 534 -11.49 22.12 37.70
CA ASP A 534 -10.03 22.22 37.78
C ASP A 534 -9.42 21.07 36.96
N PHE A 535 -8.98 21.40 35.75
CA PHE A 535 -8.41 20.43 34.81
C PHE A 535 -7.13 19.77 35.36
N LYS A 536 -6.38 20.46 36.22
CA LYS A 536 -5.18 19.92 36.84
C LYS A 536 -5.54 18.89 37.89
N GLU A 537 -6.49 19.19 38.76
CA GLU A 537 -6.99 18.21 39.74
C GLU A 537 -7.61 16.99 39.05
N LEU A 538 -8.41 17.21 38.01
CA LEU A 538 -9.04 16.15 37.22
C LEU A 538 -8.00 15.29 36.51
N TYR A 539 -7.00 15.90 35.88
CA TYR A 539 -5.91 15.17 35.24
C TYR A 539 -5.15 14.30 36.23
N SER A 540 -4.76 14.83 37.39
CA SER A 540 -4.09 14.04 38.45
C SER A 540 -4.96 12.88 38.93
N ALA A 541 -6.27 13.08 39.10
CA ALA A 541 -7.19 12.01 39.50
C ALA A 541 -7.28 10.88 38.47
N ILE A 542 -7.23 11.19 37.17
CA ILE A 542 -7.32 10.21 36.09
C ILE A 542 -5.96 9.55 35.79
N TYR A 543 -4.89 10.35 35.75
CA TYR A 543 -3.57 9.93 35.28
C TYR A 543 -2.77 9.15 36.34
N ASP A 544 -2.74 9.59 37.60
CA ASP A 544 -1.90 8.97 38.65
C ASP A 544 -2.39 7.57 39.08
N GLN A 545 -3.65 7.24 38.78
CA GLN A 545 -4.31 6.04 39.27
C GLN A 545 -4.53 4.96 38.21
N THR A 546 -4.24 5.23 36.93
CA THR A 546 -4.61 4.32 35.85
C THR A 546 -3.41 3.85 35.03
N ASN A 547 -3.24 2.52 34.98
CA ASN A 547 -2.63 1.83 33.84
C ASN A 547 -3.62 1.86 32.65
N ASP A 548 -4.18 3.05 32.33
CA ASP A 548 -5.23 3.18 31.32
C ASP A 548 -4.64 2.78 29.96
N ARG A 549 -5.23 1.74 29.38
CA ARG A 549 -4.83 1.21 28.08
C ARG A 549 -5.01 2.30 27.01
N TYR A 550 -6.01 3.18 27.14
CA TYR A 550 -6.26 4.27 26.20
C TYR A 550 -5.14 5.32 26.20
N PHE A 551 -4.67 5.76 27.36
CA PHE A 551 -3.52 6.68 27.45
C PHE A 551 -2.24 6.04 26.89
N THR A 552 -2.04 4.74 27.17
CA THR A 552 -0.89 4.00 26.63
C THR A 552 -0.93 3.96 25.10
N GLU A 553 -2.07 3.65 24.49
CA GLU A 553 -2.22 3.63 23.04
C GLU A 553 -2.16 5.04 22.43
N PHE A 554 -2.68 6.07 23.11
CA PHE A 554 -2.58 7.46 22.66
C PHE A 554 -1.12 7.94 22.61
N LYS A 555 -0.31 7.63 23.63
CA LYS A 555 1.13 7.95 23.61
C LYS A 555 1.86 7.23 22.47
N LYS A 556 1.49 5.97 22.18
CA LYS A 556 2.03 5.26 21.00
C LYS A 556 1.62 5.91 19.69
N LEU A 557 0.39 6.42 19.59
CA LEU A 557 -0.07 7.16 18.42
C LEU A 557 0.77 8.43 18.22
N ILE A 558 1.04 9.18 19.29
CA ILE A 558 1.94 10.36 19.25
C ILE A 558 3.36 9.96 18.83
N ALA A 559 3.93 8.91 19.43
CA ALA A 559 5.26 8.42 19.10
C ALA A 559 5.35 8.00 17.63
N THR A 560 4.35 7.27 17.15
CA THR A 560 4.22 6.85 15.74
C THR A 560 4.12 8.07 14.82
N PHE A 561 3.26 9.02 15.15
CA PHE A 561 3.10 10.25 14.37
C PHE A 561 4.41 11.04 14.28
N ILE A 562 5.11 11.26 15.40
CA ILE A 562 6.39 12.00 15.43
C ILE A 562 7.47 11.25 14.63
N ASN A 563 7.58 9.93 14.78
CA ASN A 563 8.53 9.13 14.01
C ASN A 563 8.29 9.24 12.51
N LEU A 564 7.03 9.14 12.08
CA LEU A 564 6.63 9.30 10.68
C LEU A 564 6.87 10.73 10.17
N PHE A 565 6.50 11.73 10.97
CA PHE A 565 6.73 13.13 10.67
C PHE A 565 8.20 13.40 10.37
N LYS A 566 9.11 12.91 11.22
CA LYS A 566 10.56 13.02 11.01
C LYS A 566 11.04 12.17 9.84
N SER A 567 10.53 10.96 9.66
CA SER A 567 10.95 10.07 8.56
C SER A 567 10.66 10.67 7.17
N ASN A 568 9.61 11.49 7.06
CA ASN A 568 9.30 12.27 5.85
C ASN A 568 10.13 13.55 5.72
N GLY A 569 11.00 13.87 6.68
CA GLY A 569 11.80 15.08 6.70
C GLY A 569 11.03 16.35 7.09
N PHE A 570 9.83 16.23 7.66
CA PHE A 570 9.06 17.39 8.12
C PHE A 570 9.69 18.03 9.36
N ARG A 571 9.44 19.34 9.52
CA ARG A 571 9.91 20.18 10.63
C ARG A 571 8.72 20.92 11.25
N ALA A 572 8.93 21.56 12.41
CA ALA A 572 7.89 22.20 13.21
C ALA A 572 6.91 23.10 12.40
N ASN A 573 7.39 23.81 11.38
CA ASN A 573 6.54 24.64 10.52
C ASN A 573 5.40 23.87 9.82
N LYS A 574 5.58 22.57 9.58
CA LYS A 574 4.60 21.71 8.91
C LYS A 574 3.33 21.51 9.75
N PHE A 575 3.39 21.61 11.08
CA PHE A 575 2.19 21.54 11.94
C PHE A 575 1.18 22.63 11.61
N ARG A 576 1.65 23.85 11.25
CA ARG A 576 0.76 24.95 10.85
C ARG A 576 0.03 24.64 9.54
N GLU A 577 0.72 24.03 8.58
CA GLU A 577 0.09 23.58 7.33
C GLU A 577 -0.96 22.51 7.61
N PHE A 578 -0.65 21.52 8.46
CA PHE A 578 -1.59 20.45 8.82
C PHE A 578 -2.83 20.95 9.57
N LYS A 579 -2.68 21.92 10.48
CA LYS A 579 -3.81 22.53 11.18
C LYS A 579 -4.76 23.29 10.24
N ASN A 580 -4.28 23.73 9.08
CA ASN A 580 -5.05 24.48 8.09
C ASN A 580 -5.52 23.60 6.90
N ASP A 581 -5.11 22.34 6.81
CA ASP A 581 -5.46 21.43 5.72
C ASP A 581 -6.85 20.79 5.96
N ASN A 582 -7.86 21.49 5.45
CA ASN A 582 -9.26 21.06 5.48
C ASN A 582 -9.62 20.06 4.37
N ASN A 583 -8.77 19.91 3.34
CA ASN A 583 -9.10 19.12 2.14
C ASN A 583 -9.02 17.61 2.40
N ARG A 584 -8.03 17.15 3.20
CA ARG A 584 -7.84 15.72 3.51
C ARG A 584 -8.99 15.09 4.29
N THR A 585 -9.74 15.89 5.05
CA THR A 585 -10.87 15.40 5.87
C THR A 585 -12.20 15.37 5.13
N LYS A 586 -12.22 15.62 3.79
CA LYS A 586 -13.45 15.71 2.98
C LYS A 586 -14.50 16.66 3.58
N ASN A 587 -14.08 17.72 4.25
CA ASN A 587 -14.93 18.66 5.00
C ASN A 587 -15.70 18.09 6.22
N HIS A 588 -15.29 16.95 6.76
CA HIS A 588 -15.90 16.41 7.99
C HIS A 588 -15.48 17.23 9.22
N ILE A 589 -16.36 18.12 9.71
CA ILE A 589 -16.07 19.10 10.76
C ILE A 589 -15.56 18.44 12.06
N PHE A 590 -16.12 17.30 12.46
CA PHE A 590 -15.65 16.58 13.64
C PHE A 590 -14.18 16.16 13.50
N LEU A 591 -13.77 15.68 12.32
CA LEU A 591 -12.39 15.25 12.08
C LEU A 591 -11.44 16.45 12.02
N GLN A 592 -11.88 17.58 11.46
CA GLN A 592 -11.10 18.83 11.47
C GLN A 592 -10.81 19.29 12.90
N LYS A 593 -11.84 19.39 13.76
CA LYS A 593 -11.68 19.77 15.16
C LYS A 593 -10.79 18.79 15.92
N ARG A 594 -11.04 17.50 15.76
CA ARG A 594 -10.21 16.43 16.34
C ARG A 594 -8.74 16.54 15.95
N ASN A 595 -8.46 16.68 14.65
CA ASN A 595 -7.09 16.74 14.13
C ASN A 595 -6.38 18.01 14.61
N HIS A 596 -7.10 19.14 14.64
CA HIS A 596 -6.57 20.39 15.17
C HIS A 596 -6.13 20.28 16.64
N ILE A 597 -6.97 19.66 17.48
CA ILE A 597 -6.64 19.40 18.89
C ILE A 597 -5.44 18.46 18.98
N PHE A 598 -5.43 17.37 18.20
CA PHE A 598 -4.30 16.45 18.16
C PHE A 598 -2.98 17.15 17.80
N PHE A 599 -2.93 17.92 16.73
CA PHE A 599 -1.72 18.66 16.34
C PHE A 599 -1.29 19.67 17.40
N SER A 600 -2.23 20.31 18.09
CA SER A 600 -1.94 21.26 19.17
C SER A 600 -1.38 20.59 20.42
N LEU A 601 -1.71 19.31 20.65
CA LEU A 601 -1.10 18.49 21.70
C LEU A 601 0.28 17.96 21.29
N VAL A 602 0.48 17.58 20.03
CA VAL A 602 1.71 16.93 19.56
C VAL A 602 2.84 17.91 19.26
N GLU A 603 2.55 19.11 18.73
CA GLU A 603 3.55 20.12 18.39
C GLU A 603 4.45 20.49 19.59
N PRO A 604 3.92 20.81 20.80
CA PRO A 604 4.75 21.08 21.97
C PRO A 604 5.61 19.88 22.42
N ILE A 605 5.10 18.66 22.26
CA ILE A 605 5.82 17.41 22.60
C ILE A 605 6.99 17.22 21.63
N TYR A 606 6.77 17.45 20.34
CA TYR A 606 7.81 17.41 19.31
C TYR A 606 8.90 18.46 19.59
N ASP A 607 8.53 19.71 19.89
CA ASP A 607 9.48 20.77 20.19
C ASP A 607 10.30 20.46 21.45
N PHE A 608 9.65 19.91 22.50
CA PHE A 608 10.33 19.45 23.71
C PHE A 608 11.36 18.36 23.38
N TYR A 609 10.98 17.37 22.57
CA TYR A 609 11.87 16.30 22.12
C TYR A 609 13.07 16.82 21.32
N GLN A 610 12.84 17.70 20.34
CA GLN A 610 13.90 18.31 19.52
C GLN A 610 14.86 19.15 20.36
N LYS A 611 14.36 19.93 21.32
CA LYS A 611 15.18 20.74 22.24
C LYS A 611 16.07 19.86 23.12
N GLN A 612 15.53 18.76 23.64
CA GLN A 612 16.29 17.82 24.47
C GLN A 612 17.45 17.20 23.69
N MET A 613 17.20 16.74 22.45
CA MET A 613 18.26 16.18 21.58
C MET A 613 19.34 17.22 21.22
N GLN A 614 18.94 18.46 20.95
CA GLN A 614 19.89 19.53 20.63
C GLN A 614 20.79 19.85 21.83
N GLN A 615 20.24 19.90 23.05
CA GLN A 615 20.99 20.17 24.27
C GLN A 615 21.99 19.05 24.61
N SER A 616 21.61 17.79 24.40
CA SER A 616 22.49 16.62 24.61
C SER A 616 23.43 16.33 23.44
N ARG A 617 23.32 17.06 22.32
CA ARG A 617 24.04 16.80 21.06
C ARG A 617 23.86 15.36 20.54
N GLN A 618 22.68 14.80 20.81
CA GLN A 618 22.28 13.47 20.34
C GLN A 618 21.49 13.59 19.05
N ILE A 619 21.44 12.50 18.29
CA ILE A 619 20.58 12.36 17.11
C ILE A 619 19.68 11.15 17.29
N ASP A 620 18.50 11.14 16.69
CA ASP A 620 17.72 9.91 16.59
C ASP A 620 18.02 9.14 15.30
N PHE A 621 17.35 7.99 15.14
CA PHE A 621 17.50 7.16 13.96
C PHE A 621 17.06 7.82 12.66
N ASN A 622 16.03 8.68 12.67
CA ASN A 622 15.58 9.38 11.47
C ASN A 622 16.58 10.48 11.08
N ASP A 623 17.04 11.26 12.05
CA ASP A 623 18.05 12.30 11.89
C ASP A 623 19.36 11.72 11.36
N MET A 624 19.74 10.53 11.82
CA MET A 624 20.91 9.80 11.32
C MET A 624 20.83 9.52 9.82
N ILE A 625 19.71 8.97 9.34
CA ILE A 625 19.54 8.66 7.92
C ILE A 625 19.51 9.94 7.07
N ILE A 626 18.79 10.97 7.53
CA ILE A 626 18.69 12.27 6.83
C ILE A 626 20.07 12.95 6.76
N THR A 627 20.81 12.96 7.87
CA THR A 627 22.16 13.55 7.95
C THR A 627 23.12 12.81 7.02
N ALA A 628 23.14 11.48 7.07
CA ALA A 628 23.98 10.66 6.18
C ALA A 628 23.69 10.94 4.70
N THR A 629 22.40 11.03 4.33
CA THR A 629 21.96 11.36 2.97
C THR A 629 22.49 12.72 2.53
N ASN A 630 22.37 13.75 3.39
CA ASN A 630 22.87 15.09 3.10
C ASN A 630 24.39 15.16 2.96
N LEU A 631 25.15 14.34 3.70
CA LEU A 631 26.61 14.28 3.58
C LEU A 631 27.05 13.70 2.22
N ILE A 632 26.35 12.69 1.72
CA ILE A 632 26.60 12.11 0.38
C ILE A 632 26.25 13.11 -0.71
N LYS A 633 25.09 13.77 -0.58
CA LYS A 633 24.63 14.78 -1.54
C LYS A 633 25.61 15.94 -1.70
N ASN A 634 26.27 16.33 -0.60
CA ASN A 634 27.28 17.40 -0.57
C ASN A 634 28.71 16.91 -0.88
N ASP A 635 28.88 15.72 -1.48
CA ASP A 635 30.16 15.16 -1.94
C ASP A 635 31.25 15.05 -0.85
N LYS A 636 30.86 14.88 0.41
CA LYS A 636 31.80 14.71 1.52
C LYS A 636 32.34 13.28 1.67
N ILE A 637 31.77 12.33 0.94
CA ILE A 637 32.14 10.91 1.00
C ILE A 637 31.97 10.27 -0.38
N SER A 638 32.88 9.36 -0.73
CA SER A 638 32.83 8.59 -1.98
C SER A 638 32.80 7.09 -1.68
N PHE A 639 32.02 6.34 -2.45
CA PHE A 639 31.98 4.87 -2.39
C PHE A 639 32.34 4.29 -3.77
N ASN A 640 32.76 3.03 -3.79
CA ASN A 640 33.04 2.29 -5.03
C ASN A 640 32.10 1.08 -5.20
N TYR A 641 30.85 1.20 -4.74
CA TYR A 641 29.89 0.10 -4.85
C TYR A 641 29.47 -0.12 -6.31
N LYS A 642 29.59 -1.38 -6.78
CA LYS A 642 29.03 -1.84 -8.06
C LYS A 642 27.65 -2.47 -7.89
N TYR A 643 27.36 -3.02 -6.71
CA TYR A 643 26.07 -3.64 -6.39
C TYR A 643 25.55 -3.14 -5.05
N ILE A 644 24.25 -2.82 -5.01
CA ILE A 644 23.48 -2.59 -3.78
C ILE A 644 22.41 -3.66 -3.72
N ILE A 645 22.45 -4.49 -2.68
CA ILE A 645 21.48 -5.56 -2.47
C ILE A 645 20.72 -5.24 -1.19
N ILE A 646 19.38 -5.21 -1.27
CA ILE A 646 18.51 -4.87 -0.14
C ILE A 646 17.56 -6.02 0.14
N ASP A 647 17.67 -6.58 1.34
CA ASP A 647 16.74 -7.55 1.89
C ASP A 647 15.57 -6.87 2.61
N GLU A 648 14.42 -7.55 2.65
CA GLU A 648 13.16 -7.06 3.22
C GLU A 648 12.76 -5.67 2.68
N TYR A 649 12.91 -5.47 1.36
CA TYR A 649 12.67 -4.17 0.71
C TYR A 649 11.23 -3.66 0.88
N GLN A 650 10.24 -4.53 1.16
CA GLN A 650 8.86 -4.11 1.45
C GLN A 650 8.72 -3.22 2.69
N ASP A 651 9.75 -3.15 3.54
CA ASP A 651 9.76 -2.35 4.76
C ASP A 651 10.49 -1.01 4.57
N ILE A 652 10.89 -0.65 3.35
CA ILE A 652 11.64 0.59 3.10
C ILE A 652 10.80 1.85 3.38
N SER A 653 11.44 2.86 3.96
CA SER A 653 10.88 4.21 4.12
C SER A 653 11.43 5.18 3.08
N HIS A 654 10.76 6.31 2.85
CA HIS A 654 11.22 7.35 1.93
C HIS A 654 12.64 7.86 2.26
N SER A 655 12.93 8.12 3.53
CA SER A 655 14.26 8.52 4.00
C SER A 655 15.36 7.52 3.65
N ARG A 656 15.08 6.21 3.83
CA ARG A 656 16.02 5.13 3.52
C ARG A 656 16.19 4.90 2.02
N TYR A 657 15.10 5.04 1.26
CA TYR A 657 15.16 5.06 -0.20
C TYR A 657 16.05 6.21 -0.69
N ASN A 658 15.87 7.43 -0.17
CA ASN A 658 16.67 8.58 -0.56
C ASN A 658 18.17 8.33 -0.30
N LEU A 659 18.52 7.77 0.86
CA LEU A 659 19.90 7.38 1.15
C LEU A 659 20.48 6.44 0.10
N VAL A 660 19.76 5.37 -0.25
CA VAL A 660 20.18 4.38 -1.26
C VAL A 660 20.28 5.01 -2.65
N ASN A 661 19.30 5.83 -3.01
CA ASN A 661 19.24 6.48 -4.32
C ASN A 661 20.42 7.44 -4.50
N GLU A 662 20.77 8.23 -3.48
CA GLU A 662 21.95 9.11 -3.52
C GLU A 662 23.25 8.31 -3.68
N ILE A 663 23.42 7.19 -2.96
CA ILE A 663 24.58 6.29 -3.14
C ILE A 663 24.61 5.78 -4.58
N ARG A 664 23.48 5.27 -5.09
CA ARG A 664 23.37 4.73 -6.45
C ARG A 664 23.68 5.78 -7.51
N GLN A 665 23.22 7.02 -7.36
CA GLN A 665 23.51 8.09 -8.31
C GLN A 665 25.00 8.42 -8.36
N LYS A 666 25.70 8.38 -7.21
CA LYS A 666 27.15 8.64 -7.15
C LYS A 666 27.99 7.47 -7.67
N THR A 667 27.58 6.22 -7.46
CA THR A 667 28.40 5.04 -7.85
C THR A 667 27.97 4.37 -9.14
N LYS A 668 26.75 4.65 -9.64
CA LYS A 668 26.09 3.90 -10.72
C LYS A 668 25.94 2.40 -10.42
N ALA A 669 25.85 2.02 -9.14
CA ALA A 669 25.65 0.63 -8.74
C ALA A 669 24.35 0.05 -9.30
N LYS A 670 24.39 -1.23 -9.70
CA LYS A 670 23.19 -2.01 -9.95
C LYS A 670 22.47 -2.29 -8.63
N ILE A 671 21.14 -2.28 -8.64
CA ILE A 671 20.35 -2.54 -7.43
C ILE A 671 19.54 -3.82 -7.54
N MET A 672 19.52 -4.60 -6.47
CA MET A 672 18.66 -5.78 -6.31
C MET A 672 17.90 -5.67 -5.00
N CYS A 673 16.59 -5.54 -5.11
CA CYS A 673 15.67 -5.45 -3.98
C CYS A 673 14.89 -6.76 -3.86
N VAL A 674 14.91 -7.38 -2.68
CA VAL A 674 14.17 -8.61 -2.40
C VAL A 674 13.15 -8.32 -1.32
N GLY A 675 11.90 -8.73 -1.53
CA GLY A 675 10.87 -8.53 -0.51
C GLY A 675 9.55 -9.23 -0.78
N ASP A 676 8.64 -9.08 0.17
CA ASP A 676 7.29 -9.65 0.15
C ASP A 676 6.28 -8.57 0.59
N ASP A 677 5.57 -7.96 -0.35
CA ASP A 677 4.55 -6.93 -0.10
C ASP A 677 3.43 -7.40 0.85
N TRP A 678 3.11 -8.70 0.85
CA TRP A 678 2.10 -9.27 1.77
C TRP A 678 2.58 -9.24 3.23
N GLN A 679 3.87 -9.06 3.47
CA GLN A 679 4.48 -8.94 4.79
C GLN A 679 4.90 -7.50 5.15
N SER A 680 4.52 -6.48 4.39
CA SER A 680 4.78 -5.08 4.75
C SER A 680 3.92 -4.67 5.96
N ILE A 681 4.52 -4.60 7.15
CA ILE A 681 3.81 -4.38 8.44
C ILE A 681 4.56 -3.42 9.38
N TYR A 682 5.51 -2.65 8.83
CA TYR A 682 6.31 -1.68 9.59
C TYR A 682 5.91 -0.25 9.22
N ARG A 683 4.64 -0.01 8.87
CA ARG A 683 4.15 1.32 8.50
C ARG A 683 4.38 2.31 9.63
N PHE A 684 4.16 1.90 10.88
CA PHE A 684 4.45 2.71 12.07
C PHE A 684 5.93 3.16 12.18
N ALA A 685 6.86 2.47 11.51
CA ALA A 685 8.28 2.81 11.45
C ALA A 685 8.66 3.60 10.18
N GLY A 686 7.67 4.05 9.40
CA GLY A 686 7.85 4.81 8.16
C GLY A 686 7.91 3.98 6.89
N SER A 687 7.68 2.67 6.96
CA SER A 687 7.64 1.83 5.75
C SER A 687 6.50 2.24 4.84
N ASP A 688 6.81 2.40 3.55
CA ASP A 688 5.83 2.72 2.52
C ASP A 688 5.80 1.63 1.45
N VAL A 689 4.66 0.94 1.36
CA VAL A 689 4.43 -0.10 0.36
C VAL A 689 4.46 0.44 -1.07
N GLN A 690 4.21 1.73 -1.30
CA GLN A 690 4.29 2.33 -2.64
C GLN A 690 5.71 2.31 -3.20
N LEU A 691 6.75 2.41 -2.37
CA LEU A 691 8.14 2.25 -2.81
C LEU A 691 8.37 0.86 -3.42
N PHE A 692 7.58 -0.12 -2.98
CA PHE A 692 7.58 -1.49 -3.48
C PHE A 692 6.65 -1.67 -4.69
N THR A 693 5.40 -1.19 -4.63
CA THR A 693 4.41 -1.39 -5.71
C THR A 693 4.63 -0.49 -6.92
N LYS A 694 5.18 0.71 -6.73
CA LYS A 694 5.56 1.68 -7.78
C LYS A 694 7.06 1.73 -8.00
N PHE A 695 7.76 0.60 -7.85
CA PHE A 695 9.23 0.51 -7.95
C PHE A 695 9.82 1.20 -9.18
N ARG A 696 9.12 1.16 -10.33
CA ARG A 696 9.52 1.82 -11.57
C ARG A 696 9.66 3.34 -11.43
N ASP A 697 8.80 3.98 -10.66
CA ASP A 697 8.77 5.43 -10.48
C ASP A 697 10.00 5.92 -9.69
N TYR A 698 10.59 5.02 -8.89
CA TYR A 698 11.72 5.31 -8.02
C TYR A 698 13.06 4.91 -8.64
N PHE A 699 13.20 3.67 -9.12
CA PHE A 699 14.47 3.17 -9.68
C PHE A 699 14.54 3.13 -11.22
N GLY A 700 13.47 3.54 -11.91
CA GLY A 700 13.37 3.52 -13.36
C GLY A 700 13.01 2.14 -13.92
N GLN A 701 13.43 1.87 -15.15
CA GLN A 701 13.23 0.55 -15.75
C GLN A 701 13.89 -0.53 -14.89
N HIS A 702 13.16 -1.61 -14.64
CA HIS A 702 13.62 -2.71 -13.78
C HIS A 702 13.12 -4.05 -14.32
N GLU A 703 13.77 -5.11 -13.89
CA GLU A 703 13.29 -6.48 -14.09
C GLU A 703 12.52 -6.95 -12.86
N LEU A 704 11.29 -7.44 -13.07
CA LEU A 704 10.42 -7.98 -12.02
C LEU A 704 10.50 -9.50 -12.01
N LEU A 705 11.14 -10.06 -11.00
CA LEU A 705 11.35 -11.50 -10.85
C LEU A 705 10.50 -12.02 -9.69
N LYS A 706 10.08 -13.29 -9.76
CA LYS A 706 9.25 -13.92 -8.73
C LYS A 706 9.91 -15.18 -8.18
N ILE A 707 9.85 -15.36 -6.86
CA ILE A 707 10.20 -16.62 -6.16
C ILE A 707 8.98 -17.10 -5.36
N GLU A 708 8.21 -17.97 -6.00
CA GLU A 708 6.85 -18.37 -5.58
C GLU A 708 6.80 -19.76 -4.94
N LYS A 709 7.82 -20.59 -5.16
CA LYS A 709 7.94 -21.87 -4.45
C LYS A 709 8.26 -21.62 -2.97
N THR A 710 7.43 -22.14 -2.08
CA THR A 710 7.63 -22.06 -0.63
C THR A 710 7.81 -23.45 -0.01
N TYR A 711 8.67 -23.49 1.00
CA TYR A 711 9.07 -24.71 1.69
C TYR A 711 8.50 -24.78 3.12
N ARG A 712 7.79 -23.73 3.56
CA ARG A 712 7.30 -23.58 4.94
C ARG A 712 5.89 -24.15 5.09
N ASN A 713 4.92 -23.53 4.44
CA ASN A 713 3.49 -23.72 4.67
C ASN A 713 2.87 -24.76 3.71
N SER A 714 1.73 -25.35 4.06
CA SER A 714 0.96 -26.19 3.14
C SER A 714 0.29 -25.38 2.04
N GLN A 715 -0.01 -26.00 0.90
CA GLN A 715 -0.72 -25.35 -0.22
C GLN A 715 -2.05 -24.76 0.25
N GLN A 716 -2.82 -25.48 1.07
CA GLN A 716 -4.11 -25.02 1.56
C GLN A 716 -3.98 -23.77 2.44
N LEU A 717 -2.96 -23.69 3.31
CA LEU A 717 -2.72 -22.50 4.13
C LEU A 717 -2.39 -21.29 3.27
N ILE A 718 -1.54 -21.49 2.26
CA ILE A 718 -1.11 -20.46 1.32
C ILE A 718 -2.29 -19.95 0.50
N ASP A 719 -3.16 -20.84 0.01
CA ASP A 719 -4.33 -20.47 -0.78
C ASP A 719 -5.31 -19.63 0.06
N ILE A 720 -5.59 -20.04 1.30
CA ILE A 720 -6.48 -19.31 2.22
C ILE A 720 -5.87 -17.95 2.57
N ALA A 721 -4.62 -17.93 3.04
CA ALA A 721 -3.95 -16.71 3.48
C ALA A 721 -3.70 -15.74 2.31
N GLY A 722 -3.31 -16.26 1.14
CA GLY A 722 -3.09 -15.52 -0.08
C GLY A 722 -4.36 -14.85 -0.60
N LYS A 723 -5.47 -15.60 -0.72
CA LYS A 723 -6.76 -15.02 -1.13
C LYS A 723 -7.29 -14.00 -0.11
N PHE A 724 -7.08 -14.24 1.19
CA PHE A 724 -7.44 -13.29 2.24
C PHE A 724 -6.67 -11.96 2.12
N VAL A 725 -5.35 -11.98 1.93
CA VAL A 725 -4.55 -10.75 1.81
C VAL A 725 -4.79 -10.03 0.47
N MET A 726 -4.97 -10.78 -0.63
CA MET A 726 -5.22 -10.25 -1.98
C MET A 726 -6.62 -9.68 -2.19
N LYS A 727 -7.52 -9.74 -1.20
CA LYS A 727 -8.75 -8.93 -1.24
C LYS A 727 -8.43 -7.43 -1.33
N ASN A 728 -7.28 -7.02 -0.80
CA ASN A 728 -6.73 -5.71 -1.10
C ASN A 728 -6.12 -5.72 -2.53
N PRO A 729 -6.69 -4.97 -3.50
CA PRO A 729 -6.29 -5.02 -4.90
C PRO A 729 -4.90 -4.42 -5.16
N LEU A 730 -4.32 -3.69 -4.20
CA LEU A 730 -2.99 -3.08 -4.34
C LEU A 730 -1.84 -4.08 -4.15
N GLN A 731 -2.13 -5.26 -3.61
CA GLN A 731 -1.11 -6.30 -3.41
C GLN A 731 -0.74 -6.95 -4.75
N TYR A 732 0.53 -7.28 -4.91
CA TYR A 732 0.98 -8.06 -6.06
C TYR A 732 0.38 -9.47 -6.04
N LYS A 733 -0.06 -9.90 -7.21
CA LYS A 733 -0.52 -11.27 -7.42
C LYS A 733 0.67 -12.22 -7.52
N LYS A 734 0.71 -13.19 -6.61
CA LYS A 734 1.70 -14.27 -6.54
C LYS A 734 0.99 -15.62 -6.60
N ASP A 735 1.49 -16.53 -7.41
CA ASP A 735 1.02 -17.92 -7.51
C ASP A 735 1.90 -18.82 -6.65
N LEU A 736 1.73 -18.73 -5.33
CA LEU A 736 2.58 -19.45 -4.38
C LEU A 736 2.33 -20.96 -4.45
N LYS A 737 3.42 -21.74 -4.54
CA LYS A 737 3.38 -23.20 -4.68
C LYS A 737 4.10 -23.90 -3.54
N SER A 738 3.48 -24.93 -3.00
CA SER A 738 4.05 -25.77 -1.95
C SER A 738 3.86 -27.25 -2.26
N ASP A 739 4.90 -28.04 -1.94
CA ASP A 739 4.85 -29.50 -2.01
C ASP A 739 4.18 -30.10 -0.74
N LYS A 740 3.85 -29.28 0.27
CA LYS A 740 3.21 -29.73 1.52
C LYS A 740 1.68 -29.65 1.43
N SER A 741 1.00 -30.62 2.04
CA SER A 741 -0.46 -30.66 2.12
C SER A 741 -0.91 -30.78 3.59
N ASN A 742 -1.87 -29.95 3.98
CA ASN A 742 -2.59 -30.05 5.26
C ASN A 742 -4.04 -29.61 5.01
N PRO A 743 -5.04 -30.51 5.12
CA PRO A 743 -6.44 -30.17 4.87
C PRO A 743 -7.05 -29.24 5.93
N PHE A 744 -6.46 -29.17 7.12
CA PHE A 744 -6.94 -28.32 8.23
C PHE A 744 -5.83 -27.39 8.70
N PRO A 745 -5.37 -26.45 7.85
CA PRO A 745 -4.23 -25.59 8.18
C PRO A 745 -4.56 -24.51 9.21
N ILE A 746 -5.85 -24.23 9.42
CA ILE A 746 -6.36 -23.26 10.40
C ILE A 746 -7.49 -23.93 11.18
N ARG A 747 -7.39 -23.93 12.52
CA ARG A 747 -8.45 -24.43 13.42
C ARG A 747 -8.96 -23.30 14.30
N LEU A 748 -10.29 -23.12 14.35
CA LEU A 748 -10.94 -22.06 15.13
C LEU A 748 -11.56 -22.64 16.40
N PHE A 749 -11.07 -22.24 17.56
CA PHE A 749 -11.58 -22.67 18.87
C PHE A 749 -12.30 -21.53 19.58
N GLY A 750 -13.61 -21.72 19.77
CA GLY A 750 -14.50 -20.78 20.43
C GLY A 750 -14.40 -20.81 21.96
N TYR A 751 -14.57 -19.66 22.62
CA TYR A 751 -14.69 -19.57 24.10
C TYR A 751 -15.75 -18.54 24.55
N LYS A 752 -16.34 -18.75 25.73
CA LYS A 752 -17.33 -17.84 26.33
C LYS A 752 -16.70 -16.87 27.31
N GLY A 753 -17.09 -15.60 27.26
CA GLY A 753 -16.69 -14.60 28.26
C GLY A 753 -15.17 -14.56 28.49
N ASN A 754 -14.75 -14.85 29.73
CA ASN A 754 -13.35 -14.87 30.15
C ASN A 754 -12.70 -16.27 30.13
N GLU A 755 -13.39 -17.29 29.62
CA GLU A 755 -12.95 -18.71 29.64
C GLU A 755 -11.94 -19.06 28.52
N ILE A 756 -11.15 -18.09 28.05
CA ILE A 756 -10.15 -18.28 26.98
C ILE A 756 -9.13 -19.39 27.32
N ILE A 757 -8.88 -19.61 28.60
CA ILE A 757 -7.91 -20.57 29.10
C ILE A 757 -8.28 -22.02 28.76
N LEU A 758 -9.57 -22.38 28.76
CA LEU A 758 -10.03 -23.72 28.39
C LEU A 758 -9.72 -24.03 26.93
N SER A 759 -10.00 -23.08 26.03
CA SER A 759 -9.69 -23.23 24.60
C SER A 759 -8.19 -23.20 24.32
N LEU A 760 -7.42 -22.44 25.11
CA LEU A 760 -5.96 -22.44 25.04
C LEU A 760 -5.39 -23.81 25.44
N THR A 761 -5.83 -24.38 26.57
CA THR A 761 -5.36 -25.70 27.01
C THR A 761 -5.74 -26.79 26.00
N LYS A 762 -6.95 -26.71 25.42
CA LYS A 762 -7.38 -27.63 24.35
C LYS A 762 -6.48 -27.55 23.11
N ALA A 763 -6.13 -26.34 22.66
CA ALA A 763 -5.20 -26.12 21.55
C ALA A 763 -3.79 -26.65 21.85
N ILE A 764 -3.33 -26.55 23.09
CA ILE A 764 -2.06 -27.12 23.52
C ILE A 764 -2.13 -28.66 23.52
N GLU A 765 -3.21 -29.25 24.04
CA GLU A 765 -3.39 -30.71 24.16
C GLU A 765 -3.47 -31.41 22.80
N GLU A 766 -4.42 -31.05 21.94
CA GLU A 766 -4.04 -30.44 20.68
C GLU A 766 -2.73 -30.85 19.98
N VAL A 767 -1.87 -29.84 19.95
CA VAL A 767 -0.51 -29.88 19.45
C VAL A 767 0.30 -31.03 20.05
N ILE A 768 0.17 -31.30 21.36
CA ILE A 768 0.92 -32.37 22.04
C ILE A 768 0.52 -33.75 21.52
N ASN A 769 -0.78 -34.00 21.32
CA ASN A 769 -1.27 -35.28 20.81
C ASN A 769 -0.77 -35.56 19.39
N LEU A 770 -0.55 -34.51 18.59
CA LEU A 770 -0.07 -34.63 17.22
C LEU A 770 1.46 -34.67 17.10
N TYR A 771 2.18 -33.94 17.97
CA TYR A 771 3.62 -33.66 17.79
C TYR A 771 4.51 -33.98 18.99
N GLY A 772 3.94 -34.46 20.11
CA GLY A 772 4.68 -34.83 21.33
C GLY A 772 4.84 -33.69 22.34
N GLU A 773 5.32 -34.04 23.54
CA GLU A 773 5.43 -33.12 24.68
C GLU A 773 6.65 -32.18 24.64
N ASP A 774 7.65 -32.45 23.80
CA ASP A 774 8.88 -31.67 23.63
C ASP A 774 8.80 -30.65 22.49
N THR A 775 7.63 -30.53 21.87
CA THR A 775 7.36 -29.61 20.77
C THR A 775 7.41 -28.14 21.18
N GLU A 776 7.52 -27.26 20.18
CA GLU A 776 7.52 -25.81 20.35
C GLU A 776 6.18 -25.21 19.94
N VAL A 777 5.66 -24.33 20.79
CA VAL A 777 4.42 -23.57 20.56
C VAL A 777 4.71 -22.09 20.66
N LEU A 778 4.39 -21.37 19.58
CA LEU A 778 4.42 -19.92 19.57
C LEU A 778 3.02 -19.37 19.87
N LEU A 779 2.87 -18.73 21.02
CA LEU A 779 1.65 -18.00 21.40
C LEU A 779 1.74 -16.57 20.88
N LEU A 780 0.83 -16.19 19.98
CA LEU A 780 0.80 -14.88 19.34
C LEU A 780 -0.32 -14.00 19.88
N GLY A 781 0.02 -12.81 20.36
CA GLY A 781 -0.93 -11.73 20.65
C GLY A 781 -0.80 -10.56 19.67
N ARG A 782 -1.83 -9.71 19.56
CA ARG A 782 -1.72 -8.46 18.81
C ARG A 782 -0.95 -7.40 19.59
N ASN A 783 -1.10 -7.37 20.91
CA ASN A 783 -0.49 -6.41 21.81
C ASN A 783 0.31 -7.11 22.93
N ASN A 784 1.30 -6.42 23.50
CA ASN A 784 2.11 -6.98 24.59
C ASN A 784 1.27 -7.36 25.82
N PHE A 785 0.19 -6.62 26.10
CA PHE A 785 -0.67 -6.89 27.25
C PHE A 785 -1.61 -8.10 27.03
N ASP A 786 -1.66 -8.69 25.83
CA ASP A 786 -2.51 -9.85 25.56
C ASP A 786 -2.05 -11.08 26.34
N ILE A 787 -0.77 -11.15 26.73
CA ILE A 787 -0.25 -12.21 27.61
C ILE A 787 -0.92 -12.22 29.00
N LYS A 788 -1.48 -11.08 29.44
CA LYS A 788 -2.13 -10.94 30.75
C LYS A 788 -3.35 -11.85 30.92
N ILE A 789 -3.84 -12.50 29.86
CA ILE A 789 -4.86 -13.55 29.99
C ILE A 789 -4.38 -14.70 30.89
N LEU A 790 -3.07 -14.90 31.02
CA LEU A 790 -2.45 -15.92 31.86
C LEU A 790 -2.19 -15.43 33.29
N ASP A 791 -2.43 -14.15 33.59
CA ASP A 791 -2.29 -13.62 34.95
C ASP A 791 -3.30 -14.33 35.87
N ASN A 792 -2.85 -14.65 37.09
CA ASN A 792 -3.65 -15.38 38.09
C ASN A 792 -4.09 -16.80 37.67
N GLN A 793 -3.45 -17.41 36.66
CA GLN A 793 -3.70 -18.80 36.26
C GLN A 793 -2.62 -19.72 36.85
N GLU A 794 -2.94 -20.48 37.90
CA GLU A 794 -1.97 -21.31 38.64
C GLU A 794 -1.20 -22.32 37.77
N GLN A 795 -1.84 -22.80 36.70
CA GLN A 795 -1.29 -23.78 35.77
C GLN A 795 -0.24 -23.21 34.80
N PHE A 796 -0.14 -21.89 34.65
CA PHE A 796 0.83 -21.22 33.79
C PHE A 796 1.78 -20.35 34.60
N LYS A 797 3.09 -20.41 34.30
CA LYS A 797 4.10 -19.51 34.86
C LYS A 797 4.80 -18.74 33.76
N ILE A 798 4.68 -17.42 33.78
CA ILE A 798 5.32 -16.53 32.81
C ILE A 798 6.71 -16.12 33.32
N ASN A 799 7.72 -16.23 32.46
CA ASN A 799 9.01 -15.59 32.65
C ASN A 799 9.09 -14.32 31.81
N ASN A 800 8.95 -13.16 32.46
CA ASN A 800 8.93 -11.86 31.78
C ASN A 800 10.25 -11.46 31.11
N LYS A 801 11.40 -12.06 31.48
CA LYS A 801 12.70 -11.70 30.89
C LYS A 801 12.84 -12.17 29.45
N ASN A 802 12.31 -13.35 29.15
CA ASN A 802 12.40 -13.98 27.83
C ASN A 802 11.03 -14.28 27.20
N MET A 803 9.94 -13.87 27.85
CA MET A 803 8.55 -14.14 27.44
C MET A 803 8.26 -15.63 27.22
N THR A 804 8.94 -16.51 27.97
CA THR A 804 8.64 -17.95 27.95
C THR A 804 7.55 -18.29 28.96
N ILE A 805 6.73 -19.29 28.64
CA ILE A 805 5.61 -19.74 29.46
C ILE A 805 5.85 -21.21 29.80
N LYS A 806 5.76 -21.56 31.08
CA LYS A 806 5.73 -22.95 31.54
C LYS A 806 4.29 -23.36 31.81
N TYR A 807 3.89 -24.51 31.27
CA TYR A 807 2.61 -25.15 31.58
C TYR A 807 2.84 -26.33 32.52
N ASN A 808 2.26 -26.30 33.73
CA ASN A 808 2.57 -27.26 34.78
C ASN A 808 2.26 -28.72 34.39
N LYS A 809 1.22 -28.94 33.56
CA LYS A 809 0.82 -30.27 33.08
C LYS A 809 1.87 -30.89 32.14
N TYR A 810 2.55 -30.06 31.33
CA TYR A 810 3.54 -30.50 30.34
C TYR A 810 4.83 -29.67 30.46
N PRO A 811 5.71 -29.98 31.42
CA PRO A 811 6.88 -29.14 31.72
C PRO A 811 7.97 -29.17 30.63
N LYS A 812 7.94 -30.16 29.72
CA LYS A 812 8.87 -30.28 28.59
C LYS A 812 8.47 -29.39 27.40
N LEU A 813 7.22 -28.94 27.36
CA LEU A 813 6.68 -28.13 26.28
C LEU A 813 7.32 -26.74 26.29
N LYS A 814 7.78 -26.28 25.12
CA LYS A 814 8.39 -24.96 24.95
C LYS A 814 7.35 -23.98 24.43
N ILE A 815 6.79 -23.16 25.31
CA ILE A 815 5.87 -22.08 24.92
C ILE A 815 6.59 -20.74 24.98
N THR A 816 6.55 -19.98 23.88
CA THR A 816 7.05 -18.60 23.83
C THR A 816 5.92 -17.67 23.41
N PHE A 817 5.78 -16.52 24.09
CA PHE A 817 4.85 -15.47 23.69
C PHE A 817 5.55 -14.37 22.91
N LEU A 818 4.97 -13.97 21.79
CA LEU A 818 5.37 -12.78 21.04
C LEU A 818 4.15 -12.01 20.54
N THR A 819 4.32 -10.70 20.33
CA THR A 819 3.38 -9.98 19.49
C THR A 819 3.60 -10.34 18.03
N VAL A 820 2.55 -10.27 17.20
CA VAL A 820 2.68 -10.59 15.77
C VAL A 820 3.78 -9.76 15.08
N HIS A 821 3.89 -8.47 15.39
CA HIS A 821 4.97 -7.61 14.89
C HIS A 821 6.36 -8.14 15.23
N ARG A 822 6.57 -8.57 16.48
CA ARG A 822 7.85 -9.13 16.95
C ARG A 822 8.11 -10.55 16.43
N SER A 823 7.07 -11.25 15.98
CA SER A 823 7.18 -12.58 15.38
C SER A 823 7.66 -12.55 13.93
N LYS A 824 7.63 -11.39 13.25
CA LYS A 824 8.10 -11.27 11.86
C LYS A 824 9.58 -11.66 11.76
N GLY A 825 9.91 -12.40 10.71
CA GLY A 825 11.22 -13.02 10.51
C GLY A 825 11.43 -14.32 11.30
N LEU A 826 10.59 -14.62 12.30
CA LEU A 826 10.61 -15.91 13.01
C LEU A 826 9.66 -16.91 12.36
N GLU A 827 9.86 -18.18 12.67
CA GLU A 827 8.96 -19.27 12.37
C GLU A 827 8.88 -20.21 13.57
N SER A 828 7.74 -20.89 13.71
CA SER A 828 7.54 -21.93 14.72
C SER A 828 6.78 -23.08 14.08
N ASP A 829 6.92 -24.28 14.63
CA ASP A 829 6.22 -25.45 14.09
C ASP A 829 4.71 -25.30 14.32
N ASN A 830 4.30 -24.88 15.52
CA ASN A 830 2.90 -24.73 15.90
C ASN A 830 2.62 -23.31 16.42
N VAL A 831 1.50 -22.72 15.99
CA VAL A 831 1.14 -21.33 16.35
C VAL A 831 -0.26 -21.31 16.95
N ILE A 832 -0.41 -20.59 18.06
CA ILE A 832 -1.71 -20.31 18.68
C ILE A 832 -1.89 -18.79 18.70
N LEU A 833 -2.90 -18.29 18.00
CA LEU A 833 -3.27 -16.87 17.95
C LEU A 833 -4.35 -16.57 18.99
N ILE A 834 -4.07 -15.61 19.86
CA ILE A 834 -5.02 -15.07 20.85
C ILE A 834 -5.49 -13.67 20.46
N ASN A 835 -6.48 -13.16 21.18
CA ASN A 835 -7.06 -11.82 20.99
C ASN A 835 -7.66 -11.59 19.58
N ALA A 836 -8.26 -12.62 18.98
CA ALA A 836 -9.05 -12.48 17.74
C ALA A 836 -10.43 -11.83 18.01
N LYS A 837 -10.43 -10.65 18.62
CA LYS A 837 -11.62 -9.88 19.03
C LYS A 837 -11.81 -8.66 18.14
N ASN A 838 -13.07 -8.28 17.88
CA ASN A 838 -13.44 -6.99 17.31
C ASN A 838 -13.62 -5.96 18.44
N SER A 839 -12.53 -5.33 18.85
CA SER A 839 -12.48 -4.26 19.85
C SER A 839 -11.47 -3.20 19.45
N THR A 840 -11.46 -2.04 20.13
CA THR A 840 -10.54 -0.93 19.82
C THR A 840 -9.06 -1.35 19.81
N VAL A 841 -8.70 -2.31 20.67
CA VAL A 841 -7.35 -2.89 20.77
C VAL A 841 -7.32 -4.39 20.42
N GLY A 842 -8.30 -4.84 19.64
CA GLY A 842 -8.42 -6.23 19.20
C GLY A 842 -7.51 -6.55 18.02
N PHE A 843 -7.89 -7.55 17.22
CA PHE A 843 -7.22 -7.87 15.96
C PHE A 843 -8.27 -7.90 14.85
N PRO A 844 -8.48 -6.80 14.10
CA PRO A 844 -7.62 -5.62 13.96
C PRO A 844 -7.62 -4.65 15.15
N ASN A 845 -6.49 -3.98 15.39
CA ASN A 845 -6.36 -2.85 16.32
C ASN A 845 -6.79 -1.56 15.61
N LYS A 846 -7.81 -0.86 16.13
CA LYS A 846 -8.42 0.31 15.51
C LYS A 846 -7.67 1.63 15.80
N ILE A 847 -6.87 1.71 16.87
CA ILE A 847 -6.08 2.91 17.21
C ILE A 847 -4.78 2.96 16.40
N SER A 848 -4.16 1.80 16.14
CA SER A 848 -2.93 1.73 15.34
C SER A 848 -3.14 2.18 13.88
N ASP A 849 -4.38 2.21 13.41
CA ASP A 849 -4.78 2.60 12.04
C ASP A 849 -5.58 3.93 12.05
N ASP A 850 -5.26 4.84 12.98
CA ASP A 850 -5.97 6.11 13.15
C ASP A 850 -5.86 7.00 11.91
N PRO A 851 -6.97 7.64 11.44
CA PRO A 851 -6.95 8.52 10.28
C PRO A 851 -5.96 9.68 10.37
N ILE A 852 -5.52 10.09 11.57
CA ILE A 852 -4.52 11.17 11.71
C ILE A 852 -3.17 10.83 11.06
N LEU A 853 -2.84 9.54 10.95
CA LEU A 853 -1.58 9.09 10.36
C LEU A 853 -1.51 9.36 8.85
N SER A 854 -2.65 9.55 8.17
CA SER A 854 -2.75 9.99 6.76
C SER A 854 -1.93 11.25 6.46
N TYR A 855 -1.77 12.15 7.42
CA TYR A 855 -0.99 13.39 7.25
C TYR A 855 0.51 13.16 7.09
N VAL A 856 1.01 12.04 7.62
CA VAL A 856 2.43 11.66 7.65
C VAL A 856 2.68 10.33 6.93
N LEU A 857 1.67 9.82 6.23
CA LEU A 857 1.76 8.70 5.32
C LEU A 857 1.43 9.18 3.91
N THR A 858 1.96 8.51 2.91
CA THR A 858 1.83 8.86 1.48
C THR A 858 0.52 8.41 0.85
N ASP A 859 -0.44 7.94 1.66
CA ASP A 859 -1.79 7.49 1.32
C ASP A 859 -2.02 7.00 -0.12
N SER A 860 -2.04 5.67 -0.26
CA SER A 860 -2.74 5.01 -1.37
C SER A 860 -3.37 3.68 -0.99
N ASP A 861 -3.44 3.31 0.29
CA ASP A 861 -3.92 1.99 0.75
C ASP A 861 -5.23 2.15 1.53
N ASP A 862 -6.25 2.70 0.85
CA ASP A 862 -7.59 2.99 1.40
C ASP A 862 -8.42 1.72 1.69
N PHE A 863 -7.81 0.55 1.60
CA PHE A 863 -8.48 -0.71 1.88
C PHE A 863 -8.68 -0.88 3.39
N TRP A 864 -9.90 -1.27 3.79
CA TRP A 864 -10.30 -1.39 5.19
C TRP A 864 -9.33 -2.28 6.01
N PHE A 865 -8.66 -1.68 7.00
CA PHE A 865 -7.63 -2.30 7.84
C PHE A 865 -6.50 -2.99 7.04
N ALA A 866 -6.00 -2.35 5.98
CA ALA A 866 -5.02 -2.94 5.06
C ALA A 866 -3.74 -3.47 5.74
N GLU A 867 -3.15 -2.69 6.66
CA GLU A 867 -1.96 -3.12 7.39
C GLU A 867 -2.27 -4.24 8.38
N GLU A 868 -3.37 -4.13 9.14
CA GLU A 868 -3.78 -5.18 10.07
C GLU A 868 -4.12 -6.49 9.33
N ARG A 869 -4.59 -6.42 8.08
CA ARG A 869 -4.79 -7.59 7.21
C ARG A 869 -3.46 -8.24 6.85
N ARG A 870 -2.43 -7.48 6.47
CA ARG A 870 -1.06 -7.99 6.27
C ARG A 870 -0.48 -8.56 7.55
N LEU A 871 -0.75 -7.93 8.69
CA LEU A 871 -0.34 -8.43 10.00
C LEU A 871 -1.03 -9.76 10.34
N PHE A 872 -2.33 -9.89 10.05
CA PHE A 872 -3.07 -11.14 10.24
C PHE A 872 -2.55 -12.25 9.31
N TYR A 873 -2.24 -11.93 8.06
CA TYR A 873 -1.53 -12.82 7.14
C TYR A 873 -0.18 -13.29 7.74
N VAL A 874 0.60 -12.37 8.30
CA VAL A 874 1.86 -12.70 8.98
C VAL A 874 1.62 -13.66 10.14
N ALA A 875 0.59 -13.44 10.96
CA ALA A 875 0.25 -14.29 12.11
C ALA A 875 -0.05 -15.73 11.69
N ILE A 876 -0.97 -15.93 10.73
CA ILE A 876 -1.41 -17.27 10.32
C ILE A 876 -0.37 -18.04 9.50
N THR A 877 0.62 -17.36 8.93
CA THR A 877 1.72 -17.96 8.14
C THR A 877 3.00 -18.21 8.93
N ARG A 878 3.05 -17.90 10.24
CA ARG A 878 4.21 -18.18 11.10
C ARG A 878 4.43 -19.68 11.38
N THR A 879 3.40 -20.51 11.17
CA THR A 879 3.43 -21.95 11.44
C THR A 879 4.06 -22.76 10.29
N LYS A 880 4.68 -23.91 10.59
CA LYS A 880 4.95 -24.95 9.57
C LYS A 880 3.80 -25.96 9.44
N ASN A 881 2.96 -26.07 10.46
CA ASN A 881 1.90 -27.06 10.60
C ASN A 881 0.52 -26.38 10.56
N THR A 882 -0.15 -26.30 11.72
CA THR A 882 -1.50 -25.78 11.90
C THR A 882 -1.47 -24.52 12.75
N THR A 883 -2.23 -23.50 12.34
CA THR A 883 -2.51 -22.32 13.17
C THR A 883 -3.82 -22.51 13.91
N TYR A 884 -3.76 -22.46 15.24
CA TYR A 884 -4.94 -22.44 16.10
C TYR A 884 -5.32 -20.99 16.38
N VAL A 885 -6.59 -20.62 16.21
CA VAL A 885 -7.09 -19.27 16.51
C VAL A 885 -8.13 -19.37 17.61
N LEU A 886 -7.90 -18.69 18.73
CA LEU A 886 -8.87 -18.62 19.83
C LEU A 886 -9.85 -17.48 19.58
N VAL A 887 -11.12 -17.83 19.43
CA VAL A 887 -12.17 -16.93 18.96
C VAL A 887 -13.21 -16.74 20.08
N PRO A 888 -13.50 -15.51 20.53
CA PRO A 888 -14.57 -15.33 21.50
C PRO A 888 -15.93 -15.63 20.87
N GLU A 889 -16.88 -16.17 21.64
CA GLU A 889 -18.26 -16.42 21.18
C GLU A 889 -18.92 -15.13 20.69
N HIS A 890 -18.74 -14.06 21.46
CA HIS A 890 -19.19 -12.72 21.12
C HIS A 890 -18.00 -11.89 20.61
N PHE A 891 -18.25 -10.97 19.67
CA PHE A 891 -17.23 -10.02 19.20
C PHE A 891 -16.05 -10.65 18.46
N GLN A 892 -16.35 -11.66 17.64
CA GLN A 892 -15.36 -12.26 16.77
C GLN A 892 -14.68 -11.19 15.91
N SER A 893 -13.36 -11.31 15.77
CA SER A 893 -12.59 -10.55 14.78
C SER A 893 -13.30 -10.56 13.43
N THR A 894 -13.36 -9.40 12.78
CA THR A 894 -13.90 -9.26 11.42
C THR A 894 -13.15 -10.15 10.43
N PHE A 895 -11.83 -10.30 10.61
CA PHE A 895 -11.00 -11.20 9.79
C PHE A 895 -11.35 -12.68 10.01
N VAL A 896 -11.67 -13.08 11.24
CA VAL A 896 -12.09 -14.45 11.54
C VAL A 896 -13.48 -14.73 10.95
N LYS A 897 -14.43 -13.79 11.09
CA LYS A 897 -15.76 -13.89 10.46
C LYS A 897 -15.61 -14.07 8.93
N GLU A 898 -14.75 -13.25 8.32
CA GLU A 898 -14.43 -13.31 6.90
C GLU A 898 -13.86 -14.68 6.49
N LEU A 899 -12.83 -15.17 7.17
CA LEU A 899 -12.23 -16.47 6.87
C LEU A 899 -13.22 -17.63 7.02
N ARG A 900 -14.07 -17.59 8.05
CA ARG A 900 -15.08 -18.62 8.29
C ARG A 900 -16.13 -18.65 7.17
N ASN A 901 -16.59 -17.49 6.73
CA ASN A 901 -17.62 -17.38 5.69
C ASN A 901 -17.08 -17.79 4.32
N ASP A 902 -15.89 -17.33 3.96
CA ASP A 902 -15.32 -17.53 2.63
C ASP A 902 -14.76 -18.95 2.42
N TYR A 903 -14.16 -19.54 3.47
CA TYR A 903 -13.44 -20.81 3.36
C TYR A 903 -14.06 -21.95 4.17
N LYS A 904 -15.22 -21.72 4.80
CA LYS A 904 -15.96 -22.72 5.59
C LYS A 904 -15.09 -23.44 6.63
N LEU A 905 -14.24 -22.68 7.31
CA LEU A 905 -13.32 -23.23 8.31
C LEU A 905 -14.07 -23.91 9.46
N PRO A 906 -13.60 -25.08 9.95
CA PRO A 906 -14.16 -25.73 11.13
C PRO A 906 -14.09 -24.81 12.35
N TYR A 907 -15.22 -24.64 13.01
CA TYR A 907 -15.35 -23.89 14.26
C TYR A 907 -15.83 -24.81 15.36
N GLU A 908 -14.98 -25.05 16.36
CA GLU A 908 -15.28 -25.90 17.51
C GLU A 908 -15.60 -25.04 18.72
N TYR A 909 -16.67 -25.38 19.43
CA TYR A 909 -17.14 -24.66 20.60
C TYR A 909 -17.39 -25.64 21.74
N ASP A 910 -16.88 -25.35 22.95
CA ASP A 910 -16.96 -26.25 24.11
C ASP A 910 -18.05 -25.87 25.13
N GLY A 911 -18.95 -24.94 24.80
CA GLY A 911 -20.01 -24.50 25.72
C GLY A 911 -21.32 -25.30 25.57
N GLN A 912 -21.85 -25.80 26.69
CA GLN A 912 -23.16 -26.49 26.82
C GLN A 912 -24.41 -25.64 26.49
N ASN A 913 -24.24 -24.41 25.98
CA ASN A 913 -25.36 -23.60 25.52
C ASN A 913 -25.57 -23.85 24.02
N MET A 914 -26.69 -24.48 23.66
CA MET A 914 -27.13 -24.56 22.26
C MET A 914 -27.26 -23.14 21.69
N ILE A 915 -26.32 -22.75 20.84
CA ILE A 915 -26.52 -21.64 19.91
C ILE A 915 -27.72 -22.04 19.07
N THR A 916 -28.78 -21.25 19.14
CA THR A 916 -29.92 -21.45 18.24
C THR A 916 -29.57 -20.79 16.92
N ASN A 917 -29.87 -21.42 15.78
CA ASN A 917 -29.65 -20.82 14.45
C ASN A 917 -30.60 -19.63 14.17
N LEU A 918 -31.34 -19.15 15.17
CA LEU A 918 -32.35 -18.12 15.02
C LEU A 918 -31.74 -16.74 15.12
N SER A 919 -31.84 -16.00 14.02
CA SER A 919 -31.56 -14.56 13.98
C SER A 919 -32.52 -13.80 14.89
N CYS A 920 -32.01 -12.79 15.60
CA CYS A 920 -32.83 -11.82 16.31
C CYS A 920 -33.63 -10.99 15.30
N PRO A 921 -34.97 -10.95 15.36
CA PRO A 921 -35.77 -10.26 14.37
C PRO A 921 -35.76 -8.73 14.54
N ARG A 922 -35.28 -8.22 15.68
CA ARG A 922 -35.15 -6.79 15.96
C ARG A 922 -33.85 -6.22 15.38
N CYS A 923 -32.71 -6.73 15.83
CA CYS A 923 -31.43 -6.22 15.38
C CYS A 923 -30.89 -6.91 14.11
N LYS A 924 -31.51 -8.01 13.64
CA LYS A 924 -31.09 -8.82 12.48
C LYS A 924 -29.73 -9.51 12.58
N SER A 925 -28.67 -8.83 13.06
CA SER A 925 -27.31 -9.37 13.21
C SER A 925 -27.12 -10.26 14.44
N GLY A 926 -27.90 -10.05 15.50
CA GLY A 926 -27.83 -10.84 16.73
C GLY A 926 -28.46 -12.23 16.55
N HIS A 927 -28.11 -13.18 17.42
CA HIS A 927 -28.73 -14.50 17.51
C HIS A 927 -29.47 -14.66 18.84
N LEU A 928 -30.50 -15.51 18.85
CA LEU A 928 -31.25 -15.80 20.08
C LEU A 928 -30.53 -16.86 20.91
N LEU A 929 -30.32 -16.55 22.19
CA LEU A 929 -29.69 -17.43 23.16
C LEU A 929 -30.74 -17.86 24.19
N VAL A 930 -30.73 -19.13 24.56
CA VAL A 930 -31.52 -19.60 25.71
C VAL A 930 -30.88 -19.06 27.00
N ARG A 931 -31.66 -18.30 27.75
CA ARG A 931 -31.30 -17.72 29.06
C ARG A 931 -32.29 -18.19 30.11
N ALA A 932 -31.92 -18.15 31.37
CA ALA A 932 -32.82 -18.45 32.49
C ALA A 932 -32.95 -17.20 33.38
N ASN A 933 -34.15 -16.92 33.87
CA ASN A 933 -34.37 -15.88 34.89
C ASN A 933 -33.99 -16.41 36.29
N GLY A 934 -34.02 -15.54 37.31
CA GLY A 934 -33.69 -15.91 38.70
C GLY A 934 -34.59 -17.00 39.31
N MET A 935 -35.70 -17.36 38.65
CA MET A 935 -36.61 -18.45 39.03
C MET A 935 -36.40 -19.72 38.17
N GLY A 936 -35.36 -19.78 37.33
CA GLY A 936 -35.05 -20.92 36.48
C GLY A 936 -35.91 -21.05 35.21
N GLN A 937 -36.85 -20.14 34.95
CA GLN A 937 -37.64 -20.16 33.71
C GLN A 937 -36.79 -19.75 32.52
N LYS A 938 -36.81 -20.60 31.48
CA LYS A 938 -36.05 -20.38 30.25
C LYS A 938 -36.76 -19.38 29.32
N PHE A 939 -36.01 -18.46 28.74
CA PHE A 939 -36.46 -17.51 27.73
C PHE A 939 -35.37 -17.35 26.66
N LEU A 940 -35.71 -16.79 25.50
CA LEU A 940 -34.74 -16.42 24.48
C LEU A 940 -34.36 -14.94 24.62
N GLY A 941 -33.08 -14.64 24.66
CA GLY A 941 -32.55 -13.27 24.68
C GLY A 941 -31.56 -13.03 23.54
N CYS A 942 -31.55 -11.83 22.99
CA CYS A 942 -30.61 -11.45 21.94
C CYS A 942 -29.13 -11.50 22.42
N SER A 943 -28.23 -11.99 21.56
CA SER A 943 -26.78 -11.97 21.79
C SER A 943 -26.17 -10.56 21.82
N ASN A 944 -26.88 -9.54 21.32
CA ASN A 944 -26.48 -8.13 21.34
C ASN A 944 -26.94 -7.36 22.58
N TYR A 945 -27.52 -8.03 23.58
CA TYR A 945 -27.75 -7.43 24.90
C TYR A 945 -26.44 -6.88 25.54
N PRO A 946 -26.44 -5.72 26.21
CA PRO A 946 -27.60 -4.87 26.53
C PRO A 946 -28.07 -3.97 25.38
N GLY A 947 -27.28 -3.79 24.31
CA GLY A 947 -27.64 -2.93 23.17
C GLY A 947 -28.98 -3.29 22.54
N CYS A 948 -29.24 -4.59 22.33
CA CYS A 948 -30.55 -5.09 21.93
C CYS A 948 -31.21 -5.89 23.06
N ASP A 949 -32.27 -5.35 23.65
CA ASP A 949 -33.07 -5.94 24.74
C ASP A 949 -34.22 -6.85 24.26
N TYR A 950 -34.20 -7.26 22.98
CA TYR A 950 -35.16 -8.24 22.46
C TYR A 950 -35.10 -9.54 23.27
N THR A 951 -36.26 -9.89 23.84
CA THR A 951 -36.48 -11.14 24.57
C THR A 951 -37.77 -11.80 24.11
N LEU A 952 -37.82 -13.13 24.22
CA LEU A 952 -39.00 -13.93 23.92
C LEU A 952 -39.15 -15.02 24.98
N ASN A 953 -40.23 -14.95 25.76
CA ASN A 953 -40.47 -15.90 26.84
C ASN A 953 -40.84 -17.30 26.34
N ASN A 954 -41.37 -17.42 25.13
CA ASN A 954 -41.76 -18.71 24.56
C ASN A 954 -40.60 -19.34 23.77
N ILE A 955 -40.00 -20.37 24.35
CA ILE A 955 -38.90 -21.15 23.74
C ILE A 955 -39.38 -22.16 22.67
N GLU A 956 -40.69 -22.42 22.53
CA GLU A 956 -41.22 -23.33 21.49
C GLU A 956 -40.94 -22.81 20.08
N VAL A 957 -40.64 -21.51 19.94
CA VAL A 957 -40.18 -20.89 18.68
C VAL A 957 -38.91 -21.53 18.12
N LEU A 958 -38.11 -22.21 18.95
CA LEU A 958 -36.97 -23.00 18.49
C LEU A 958 -37.37 -24.12 17.51
N ASN A 959 -38.58 -24.66 17.67
CA ASN A 959 -39.08 -25.78 16.88
C ASN A 959 -39.76 -25.31 15.59
N ASP A 960 -40.64 -24.31 15.70
CA ASP A 960 -41.54 -23.95 14.60
C ASP A 960 -40.92 -22.89 13.67
N GLN A 961 -40.08 -21.99 14.22
CA GLN A 961 -39.34 -20.95 13.50
C GLN A 961 -40.15 -20.04 12.56
N ILE A 962 -41.48 -20.01 12.72
CA ILE A 962 -42.40 -19.25 11.85
C ILE A 962 -42.21 -17.76 12.08
N LYS A 963 -41.99 -17.01 11.00
CA LYS A 963 -41.92 -15.54 11.03
C LYS A 963 -43.25 -14.92 10.62
N CYS A 964 -43.62 -13.85 11.32
CA CYS A 964 -44.79 -13.05 11.02
C CYS A 964 -44.58 -12.33 9.68
N ILE A 965 -45.48 -12.53 8.72
CA ILE A 965 -45.43 -11.89 7.40
C ILE A 965 -45.50 -10.35 7.51
N SER A 966 -46.20 -9.83 8.52
CA SER A 966 -46.39 -8.39 8.71
C SER A 966 -45.20 -7.67 9.35
N CYS A 967 -44.46 -8.30 10.27
CA CYS A 967 -43.42 -7.60 11.04
C CYS A 967 -42.08 -8.36 11.17
N GLY A 968 -41.95 -9.51 10.53
CA GLY A 968 -40.72 -10.33 10.55
C GLY A 968 -40.37 -11.00 11.88
N ARG A 969 -41.05 -10.65 12.98
CA ARG A 969 -40.85 -11.29 14.31
C ARG A 969 -41.41 -12.70 14.35
N TYR A 970 -40.89 -13.53 15.24
CA TYR A 970 -41.35 -14.90 15.39
C TYR A 970 -42.81 -14.97 15.85
N MET A 971 -43.53 -15.98 15.38
CA MET A 971 -44.88 -16.27 15.83
C MET A 971 -44.83 -17.28 16.98
N VAL A 972 -45.68 -17.07 17.98
CA VAL A 972 -45.82 -17.93 19.15
C VAL A 972 -47.14 -18.68 19.09
N ARG A 973 -47.12 -19.96 19.43
CA ARG A 973 -48.33 -20.76 19.52
C ARG A 973 -49.20 -20.26 20.68
N ARG A 974 -50.48 -19.99 20.41
CA ARG A 974 -51.49 -19.52 21.35
C ARG A 974 -52.76 -20.35 21.18
N LYS A 975 -53.65 -20.35 22.17
CA LYS A 975 -54.99 -20.94 22.07
C LYS A 975 -56.04 -19.85 22.11
N ASN A 976 -57.04 -19.94 21.24
CA ASN A 976 -58.17 -19.03 21.29
C ASN A 976 -59.16 -19.44 22.42
N ARG A 977 -60.22 -18.66 22.62
CA ARG A 977 -61.27 -18.92 23.63
C ARG A 977 -61.99 -20.27 23.49
N TYR A 978 -61.85 -20.92 22.34
CA TYR A 978 -62.43 -22.24 22.03
C TYR A 978 -61.39 -23.37 22.11
N GLY A 979 -60.19 -23.10 22.62
CA GLY A 979 -59.11 -24.08 22.75
C GLY A 979 -58.38 -24.43 21.45
N LYS A 980 -58.78 -23.87 20.29
CA LYS A 980 -58.07 -24.08 19.02
C LYS A 980 -56.75 -23.34 19.02
N ALA A 981 -55.69 -24.04 18.60
CA ALA A 981 -54.35 -23.47 18.53
C ALA A 981 -54.20 -22.60 17.27
N PHE A 982 -53.48 -21.49 17.40
CA PHE A 982 -53.09 -20.62 16.30
C PHE A 982 -51.71 -20.03 16.59
N TYR A 983 -51.00 -19.60 15.57
CA TYR A 983 -49.80 -18.79 15.72
C TYR A 983 -50.20 -17.31 15.82
N GLY A 984 -49.88 -16.68 16.96
CA GLY A 984 -50.01 -15.23 17.12
C GLY A 984 -48.65 -14.57 17.05
N CYS A 985 -48.55 -13.37 16.47
CA CYS A 985 -47.29 -12.62 16.49
C CYS A 985 -46.76 -12.46 17.93
N SER A 986 -45.46 -12.69 18.14
CA SER A 986 -44.80 -12.45 19.45
C SER A 986 -44.91 -11.00 19.92
N TYR A 987 -45.23 -10.06 19.02
CA TYR A 987 -45.32 -8.63 19.32
C TYR A 987 -46.74 -8.11 19.56
N TYR A 988 -47.72 -9.01 19.72
CA TYR A 988 -49.06 -8.64 20.17
C TYR A 988 -49.01 -7.86 21.51
N PRO A 989 -49.78 -6.77 21.68
CA PRO A 989 -50.85 -6.26 20.79
C PRO A 989 -50.39 -5.28 19.71
N LYS A 990 -49.09 -4.97 19.59
CA LYS A 990 -48.57 -4.04 18.57
C LYS A 990 -48.58 -4.61 17.17
N CYS A 991 -48.58 -5.93 17.03
CA CYS A 991 -48.84 -6.64 15.79
C CYS A 991 -49.92 -7.70 16.02
N ASN A 992 -51.05 -7.57 15.32
CA ASN A 992 -52.22 -8.45 15.46
C ASN A 992 -52.25 -9.58 14.43
N ASN A 993 -51.17 -9.78 13.67
CA ASN A 993 -51.13 -10.82 12.66
C ASN A 993 -51.17 -12.21 13.31
N THR A 994 -52.03 -13.06 12.76
CA THR A 994 -52.24 -14.44 13.23
C THR A 994 -52.21 -15.40 12.04
N LEU A 995 -51.77 -16.62 12.28
CA LEU A 995 -51.77 -17.70 11.30
C LEU A 995 -52.45 -18.91 11.96
N ASN A 996 -53.51 -19.42 11.34
CA ASN A 996 -54.21 -20.58 11.87
C ASN A 996 -53.32 -21.83 11.74
N ILE A 997 -53.36 -22.69 12.75
CA ILE A 997 -52.75 -24.01 12.68
C ILE A 997 -53.83 -24.92 12.12
N GLU A 998 -53.62 -25.44 10.90
CA GLU A 998 -54.51 -26.45 10.31
C GLU A 998 -54.54 -27.73 11.17
#